data_AF-A0A196SGJ6-F1
#
_entry.id   AF-A0A196SGJ6-F1
#
_cell.length_a   1.000
_cell.length_b   1.000
_cell.length_c   1.000
_cell.angle_alpha   90.00
_cell.angle_beta   90.00
_cell.angle_gamma   90.00
#
_symmetry.space_group_name_H-M   'P 1'
#
loop_
_entity.id
_entity.type
_entity.pdbx_description
1 polymer ?
#
loop_
_entity_poly.entity_id
_entity_poly.type
_entity_poly.pdbx_seq_one_letter_code
_entity_poly.pdbx_strand_id
1 'polypeptide(L)'
;MNVETAFITRGCNDKQDSFIVSNGSDAECAFVAYASGKEVIIVDSESNDVVQQLMEHKKDVNCLCWVPFLEDGFFSSLVRRQAELISCSCDGEIVDWAWNGREWSVKESIAILELIECVHCTAVSDSDCLLFVTTDQRSLIIYRRSHYEPWREVLRTKSPNPDIYYTSMLCLPLIRDPEEAKSLPSTLLLFLAATDNRIYLHELSLEKSSLRPVCQLTGFKNWVSSLSLHFCFGEGNAVQFWHVIAAGQDGYCRVWKVCESSESDADSESPFAITLESVIEVSSTIVSSAHPHPPLRTPSGLIQPFLLLTASMDATLKIIAPEDCLRGGGLFSTLATLHPHLIGSQGFWGAFWSVGSSPRRLFAYGYHGAMFKWEETLPAGAEPTALGSFSLLPFISGHFGACRAHFSRYGHLLLSASRDRTVRVWGRERGRRRWGEVSRPVVHGYPVLDAVCLRDHTPMAEMNNKEWDNSGLGNKELGRILTINEEKKSRVYGATYLNLLTLNTLVETADSAVFSGAVDVETLPPAYFWSSYAPELGLSNKGIPLEQARATLRKYQLDVDGATAAGELAAEREPEGEKEEGEGDALFQPADGELELLVSLDVLQRVTNTGSNRLNESRLCKGTLFAELSYLYNKHTPNAFIAVCCDDVADLVVTATVGSTEEDSVLSVWSNRASADGSLVFQQYLAGHRSTVVTLTPFACAGARCLLSAGKDRQLRVWRLGTDGLYEADAVASKAHARIVWSSCCVGARGAEAWLATGSRDATVKLWRYDGEARELSERSCVQCECAVTAVGASRCGLNRSVLVVGLEDGTVLAYTVVLGEEKVVMEEKAKWRVGGKVATVEWIPLEKSPTETRSEDEYFGGSEGNCVIGCGNGGVYLYMISV
;
A
#
# COMPACT_ATOMS: atom_id res chain seq x y z
N MET A 1 -11.77 -28.83 -7.66
CA MET A 1 -11.04 -27.55 -7.65
C MET A 1 -11.44 -26.72 -6.45
N ASN A 2 -10.49 -26.45 -5.58
CA ASN A 2 -10.65 -25.57 -4.42
C ASN A 2 -9.67 -24.40 -4.57
N VAL A 3 -10.11 -23.19 -4.22
CA VAL A 3 -9.33 -21.96 -4.35
C VAL A 3 -9.21 -21.34 -2.97
N GLU A 4 -7.98 -21.30 -2.46
CA GLU A 4 -7.67 -20.73 -1.15
C GLU A 4 -6.79 -19.49 -1.32
N THR A 5 -7.08 -18.44 -0.55
CA THR A 5 -6.24 -17.24 -0.53
C THR A 5 -5.00 -17.52 0.31
N ALA A 6 -3.81 -17.40 -0.29
CA ALA A 6 -2.54 -17.56 0.41
C ALA A 6 -1.98 -16.21 0.90
N PHE A 7 -2.11 -15.16 0.08
CA PHE A 7 -1.61 -13.83 0.41
C PHE A 7 -2.38 -12.75 -0.34
N ILE A 8 -2.62 -11.63 0.34
CA ILE A 8 -3.20 -10.42 -0.22
C ILE A 8 -2.44 -9.23 0.32
N THR A 9 -2.09 -8.31 -0.57
CA THR A 9 -1.59 -6.98 -0.22
C THR A 9 -2.28 -5.92 -1.04
N ARG A 10 -2.52 -4.76 -0.41
CA ARG A 10 -3.06 -3.58 -1.06
C ARG A 10 -2.66 -2.31 -0.32
N GLY A 11 -2.17 -1.32 -1.03
CA GLY A 11 -1.87 -0.02 -0.44
C GLY A 11 -3.15 0.78 -0.20
N CYS A 12 -3.10 1.73 0.73
CA CYS A 12 -4.15 2.74 0.77
C CYS A 12 -3.99 3.65 -0.46
N ASN A 13 -5.10 3.98 -1.14
CA ASN A 13 -5.07 4.81 -2.34
C ASN A 13 -5.99 6.04 -2.24
N ASP A 14 -6.54 6.31 -1.06
CA ASP A 14 -7.53 7.36 -0.94
C ASP A 14 -6.91 8.72 -0.59
N LYS A 15 -7.45 9.76 -1.23
CA LYS A 15 -6.97 11.15 -1.19
C LYS A 15 -7.82 12.06 -0.29
N GLN A 16 -8.86 11.52 0.36
CA GLN A 16 -9.72 12.27 1.28
C GLN A 16 -10.14 11.39 2.47
N ASP A 17 -9.98 11.93 3.69
CA ASP A 17 -10.62 11.61 4.99
C ASP A 17 -11.28 10.24 5.24
N SER A 18 -10.66 9.14 4.83
CA SER A 18 -11.17 7.77 5.00
C SER A 18 -10.34 6.90 5.94
N PHE A 19 -9.97 7.45 7.09
CA PHE A 19 -9.31 6.66 8.12
C PHE A 19 -9.92 6.94 9.49
N ILE A 20 -10.74 5.99 9.94
CA ILE A 20 -10.93 5.79 11.36
C ILE A 20 -10.46 4.37 11.63
N VAL A 21 -9.68 4.21 12.69
CA VAL A 21 -9.20 2.93 13.20
C VAL A 21 -9.84 2.69 14.53
N SER A 22 -10.56 1.59 14.66
CA SER A 22 -10.87 1.02 15.95
C SER A 22 -10.22 -0.34 16.00
N ASN A 23 -9.44 -0.50 17.06
CA ASN A 23 -9.25 -1.80 17.63
C ASN A 23 -10.65 -2.36 17.95
N GLY A 24 -11.03 -3.50 17.40
CA GLY A 24 -12.16 -4.32 17.86
C GLY A 24 -11.76 -5.26 19.00
N SER A 25 -12.71 -5.67 19.84
CA SER A 25 -12.50 -6.60 20.96
C SER A 25 -12.95 -8.00 20.56
N ASP A 26 -12.00 -8.94 20.62
CA ASP A 26 -12.01 -9.94 21.68
C ASP A 26 -10.58 -10.00 22.20
N ALA A 27 -10.29 -10.73 23.28
CA ALA A 27 -8.93 -10.83 23.83
C ALA A 27 -7.89 -11.47 22.86
N GLU A 28 -8.20 -11.58 21.56
CA GLU A 28 -7.38 -12.20 20.52
C GLU A 28 -7.16 -11.34 19.24
N CYS A 29 -7.92 -10.26 18.95
CA CYS A 29 -7.82 -9.54 17.65
C CYS A 29 -7.78 -7.99 17.79
N ALA A 30 -6.98 -7.29 16.96
CA ALA A 30 -6.90 -5.82 16.98
C ALA A 30 -6.93 -5.23 15.56
N PHE A 31 -8.09 -4.80 15.07
CA PHE A 31 -8.25 -4.40 13.65
C PHE A 31 -7.79 -2.98 13.30
N VAL A 32 -7.33 -2.81 12.07
CA VAL A 32 -7.07 -1.55 11.36
C VAL A 32 -7.85 -1.60 10.07
N ALA A 33 -8.72 -0.61 9.84
CA ALA A 33 -9.51 -0.49 8.62
C ALA A 33 -9.01 0.71 7.79
N TYR A 34 -8.91 0.53 6.48
CA TYR A 34 -8.63 1.64 5.56
C TYR A 34 -9.34 1.45 4.23
N ALA A 35 -9.71 2.56 3.60
CA ALA A 35 -10.27 2.55 2.26
C ALA A 35 -9.17 2.30 1.22
N SER A 36 -9.51 1.53 0.20
CA SER A 36 -8.69 1.40 -0.99
C SER A 36 -9.62 1.33 -2.20
N GLY A 37 -9.75 2.43 -2.94
CA GLY A 37 -10.72 2.55 -4.03
C GLY A 37 -12.12 2.15 -3.55
N LYS A 38 -12.74 1.17 -4.21
CA LYS A 38 -14.11 0.70 -3.92
C LYS A 38 -14.26 -0.27 -2.73
N GLU A 39 -13.20 -0.46 -1.96
CA GLU A 39 -13.17 -1.51 -0.95
C GLU A 39 -12.65 -0.99 0.36
N VAL A 40 -13.01 -1.69 1.43
CA VAL A 40 -12.42 -1.49 2.75
C VAL A 40 -11.55 -2.69 3.06
N ILE A 41 -10.30 -2.44 3.44
CA ILE A 41 -9.36 -3.48 3.84
C ILE A 41 -9.32 -3.52 5.36
N ILE A 42 -9.56 -4.69 5.93
CA ILE A 42 -9.41 -4.95 7.36
C ILE A 42 -8.11 -5.73 7.59
N VAL A 43 -7.25 -5.18 8.44
CA VAL A 43 -5.96 -5.76 8.83
C VAL A 43 -5.97 -6.04 10.32
N ASP A 44 -5.49 -7.19 10.75
CA ASP A 44 -5.19 -7.40 12.16
C ASP A 44 -3.81 -6.81 12.47
N SER A 45 -3.77 -5.84 13.38
CA SER A 45 -2.58 -5.08 13.73
C SER A 45 -1.58 -5.86 14.57
N GLU A 46 -1.95 -7.00 15.17
CA GLU A 46 -0.99 -7.88 15.83
C GLU A 46 -0.25 -8.75 14.81
N SER A 47 -1.00 -9.41 13.92
CA SER A 47 -0.46 -10.28 12.88
C SER A 47 0.10 -9.53 11.67
N ASN A 48 -0.34 -8.28 11.44
CA ASN A 48 -0.18 -7.48 10.22
C ASN A 48 -0.82 -8.12 8.96
N ASP A 49 -1.72 -9.09 9.12
CA ASP A 49 -2.35 -9.80 8.01
C ASP A 49 -3.66 -9.14 7.60
N VAL A 50 -3.95 -9.15 6.30
CA VAL A 50 -5.28 -8.78 5.78
C VAL A 50 -6.27 -9.86 6.19
N VAL A 51 -7.22 -9.50 7.04
CA VAL A 51 -8.29 -10.37 7.55
C VAL A 51 -9.37 -10.52 6.49
N GLN A 52 -9.82 -9.41 5.89
CA GLN A 52 -10.89 -9.42 4.91
C GLN A 52 -10.85 -8.18 4.00
N GLN A 53 -11.31 -8.36 2.75
CA GLN A 53 -11.63 -7.27 1.83
C GLN A 53 -13.15 -7.13 1.74
N LEU A 54 -13.66 -5.93 2.03
CA LEU A 54 -15.08 -5.62 2.04
C LEU A 54 -15.44 -4.94 0.71
N MET A 55 -16.16 -5.66 -0.17
CA MET A 55 -16.31 -5.32 -1.60
C MET A 55 -17.76 -5.03 -2.02
N GLU A 56 -18.49 -4.23 -1.25
CA GLU A 56 -19.90 -3.93 -1.52
C GLU A 56 -20.10 -2.64 -2.34
N HIS A 57 -19.21 -1.65 -2.15
CA HIS A 57 -19.36 -0.35 -2.80
C HIS A 57 -19.12 -0.42 -4.32
N LYS A 58 -19.91 0.37 -5.05
CA LYS A 58 -19.80 0.47 -6.53
C LYS A 58 -18.82 1.53 -6.98
N LYS A 59 -18.58 2.53 -6.13
CA LYS A 59 -17.57 3.57 -6.33
C LYS A 59 -16.62 3.64 -5.14
N ASP A 60 -15.69 4.59 -5.21
CA ASP A 60 -14.62 4.70 -4.22
C ASP A 60 -15.19 5.09 -2.85
N VAL A 61 -14.75 4.34 -1.84
CA VAL A 61 -14.98 4.60 -0.43
C VAL A 61 -14.16 5.81 -0.05
N ASN A 62 -14.80 6.80 0.55
CA ASN A 62 -14.19 8.10 0.86
C ASN A 62 -14.30 8.50 2.32
N CYS A 63 -15.13 7.82 3.12
CA CYS A 63 -15.13 8.00 4.56
C CYS A 63 -15.31 6.66 5.27
N LEU A 64 -14.65 6.51 6.42
CA LEU A 64 -14.81 5.38 7.33
C LEU A 64 -15.09 5.92 8.71
N CYS A 65 -15.95 5.27 9.49
CA CYS A 65 -16.21 5.65 10.87
C CYS A 65 -16.62 4.45 11.69
N TRP A 66 -16.01 4.26 12.85
CA TRP A 66 -16.38 3.16 13.72
C TRP A 66 -17.55 3.53 14.61
N VAL A 67 -18.37 2.54 14.92
CA VAL A 67 -19.57 2.75 15.73
C VAL A 67 -19.31 2.39 17.19
N PRO A 68 -19.55 3.32 18.15
CA PRO A 68 -19.37 3.05 19.56
C PRO A 68 -20.13 1.81 20.04
N PHE A 69 -19.44 0.96 20.81
CA PHE A 69 -20.03 -0.24 21.40
C PHE A 69 -20.72 0.10 22.72
N LEU A 70 -22.06 0.01 22.74
CA LEU A 70 -22.89 0.52 23.83
C LEU A 70 -23.44 -0.53 24.80
N GLU A 71 -23.21 -1.84 24.60
CA GLU A 71 -23.77 -2.88 25.50
C GLU A 71 -23.37 -2.70 26.98
N ASP A 72 -22.21 -2.10 27.21
CA ASP A 72 -21.64 -1.84 28.53
C ASP A 72 -21.80 -0.37 29.01
N GLY A 73 -22.54 0.46 28.26
CA GLY A 73 -22.77 1.87 28.55
C GLY A 73 -21.71 2.85 27.98
N PHE A 74 -22.04 4.14 28.04
CA PHE A 74 -21.32 5.26 27.42
C PHE A 74 -19.85 5.33 27.84
N PHE A 75 -19.56 5.36 29.14
CA PHE A 75 -18.18 5.48 29.64
C PHE A 75 -17.33 4.24 29.32
N SER A 76 -17.96 3.06 29.21
CA SER A 76 -17.27 1.86 28.77
C SER A 76 -16.90 1.96 27.29
N SER A 77 -17.78 2.53 26.46
CA SER A 77 -17.53 2.74 25.02
C SER A 77 -16.32 3.65 24.73
N LEU A 78 -15.94 4.54 25.66
CA LEU A 78 -14.76 5.41 25.54
C LEU A 78 -13.43 4.66 25.64
N VAL A 79 -13.41 3.54 26.37
CA VAL A 79 -12.21 2.70 26.59
C VAL A 79 -12.29 1.37 25.83
N ARG A 80 -13.49 0.97 25.41
CA ARG A 80 -13.74 -0.27 24.69
C ARG A 80 -13.53 -0.10 23.19
N ARG A 81 -13.20 -1.24 22.63
CA ARG A 81 -12.89 -1.52 21.25
C ARG A 81 -14.19 -1.79 20.48
N GLN A 82 -14.32 -1.28 19.25
CA GLN A 82 -15.60 -1.28 18.52
C GLN A 82 -15.67 -2.46 17.52
N ALA A 83 -16.81 -3.14 17.44
CA ALA A 83 -17.02 -4.32 16.58
C ALA A 83 -17.82 -4.00 15.30
N GLU A 84 -18.14 -2.72 15.09
CA GLU A 84 -18.94 -2.25 13.97
C GLU A 84 -18.27 -1.07 13.27
N LEU A 85 -18.36 -1.06 11.96
CA LEU A 85 -17.70 -0.09 11.08
C LEU A 85 -18.69 0.43 10.05
N ILE A 86 -18.76 1.74 9.89
CA ILE A 86 -19.46 2.41 8.80
C ILE A 86 -18.44 2.75 7.72
N SER A 87 -18.83 2.51 6.47
CA SER A 87 -18.11 2.95 5.29
C SER A 87 -19.03 3.70 4.35
N CYS A 88 -18.53 4.80 3.80
CA CYS A 88 -19.27 5.68 2.91
C CYS A 88 -18.56 5.75 1.56
N SER A 89 -19.33 5.72 0.48
CA SER A 89 -18.84 5.84 -0.89
C SER A 89 -19.26 7.17 -1.53
N CYS A 90 -18.49 7.60 -2.52
CA CYS A 90 -18.73 8.83 -3.28
C CYS A 90 -20.02 8.81 -4.14
N ASP A 91 -20.74 7.69 -4.22
CA ASP A 91 -22.10 7.61 -4.79
C ASP A 91 -23.23 7.76 -3.75
N GLY A 92 -22.89 8.01 -2.48
CA GLY A 92 -23.88 8.20 -1.42
C GLY A 92 -24.41 6.90 -0.84
N GLU A 93 -23.66 5.80 -0.98
CA GLU A 93 -23.93 4.56 -0.28
C GLU A 93 -23.22 4.55 1.08
N ILE A 94 -23.97 4.26 2.14
CA ILE A 94 -23.49 4.05 3.50
C ILE A 94 -23.71 2.58 3.82
N VAL A 95 -22.64 1.88 4.20
CA VAL A 95 -22.70 0.46 4.59
C VAL A 95 -22.25 0.33 6.03
N ASP A 96 -23.09 -0.27 6.86
CA ASP A 96 -22.84 -0.65 8.25
C ASP A 96 -22.37 -2.11 8.29
N TRP A 97 -21.16 -2.34 8.78
CA TRP A 97 -20.50 -3.63 8.86
C TRP A 97 -20.40 -4.09 10.31
N ALA A 98 -20.65 -5.38 10.55
CA ALA A 98 -20.50 -5.99 11.87
C ALA A 98 -19.58 -7.21 11.81
N TRP A 99 -18.71 -7.33 12.82
CA TRP A 99 -17.88 -8.51 13.08
C TRP A 99 -18.67 -9.55 13.87
N ASN A 100 -18.76 -10.78 13.37
CA ASN A 100 -19.49 -11.88 14.02
C ASN A 100 -18.59 -12.84 14.84
N GLY A 101 -17.31 -12.49 15.03
CA GLY A 101 -16.30 -13.38 15.63
C GLY A 101 -15.42 -14.11 14.61
N ARG A 102 -15.84 -14.17 13.34
CA ARG A 102 -15.12 -14.89 12.28
C ARG A 102 -14.95 -14.09 10.99
N GLU A 103 -15.97 -13.33 10.60
CA GLU A 103 -15.98 -12.52 9.39
C GLU A 103 -16.79 -11.23 9.60
N TRP A 104 -16.48 -10.24 8.78
CA TRP A 104 -17.23 -9.01 8.63
C TRP A 104 -18.37 -9.23 7.64
N SER A 105 -19.57 -8.80 8.02
CA SER A 105 -20.76 -8.90 7.18
C SER A 105 -21.54 -7.60 7.18
N VAL A 106 -22.27 -7.34 6.09
CA VAL A 106 -23.16 -6.19 5.98
C VAL A 106 -24.34 -6.38 6.95
N LYS A 107 -24.51 -5.42 7.86
CA LYS A 107 -25.64 -5.33 8.77
C LYS A 107 -26.78 -4.53 8.14
N GLU A 108 -26.46 -3.38 7.55
CA GLU A 108 -27.42 -2.47 6.92
C GLU A 108 -26.75 -1.66 5.80
N SER A 109 -27.51 -1.29 4.78
CA SER A 109 -27.07 -0.37 3.71
C SER A 109 -28.11 0.74 3.51
N ILE A 110 -27.64 1.99 3.47
CA ILE A 110 -28.46 3.20 3.31
C ILE A 110 -27.97 3.95 2.07
N ALA A 111 -28.88 4.32 1.18
CA ALA A 111 -28.56 5.10 -0.02
C ALA A 111 -29.14 6.52 0.08
N ILE A 112 -28.27 7.52 0.09
CA ILE A 112 -28.67 8.94 0.09
C ILE A 112 -28.60 9.58 -1.30
N LEU A 113 -27.91 8.96 -2.27
CA LEU A 113 -27.73 9.43 -3.66
C LEU A 113 -27.08 10.83 -3.79
N GLU A 114 -26.35 11.26 -2.77
CA GLU A 114 -25.53 12.49 -2.72
C GLU A 114 -24.09 12.09 -2.39
N LEU A 115 -23.09 12.80 -2.92
CA LEU A 115 -21.69 12.48 -2.62
C LEU A 115 -21.42 12.85 -1.16
N ILE A 116 -21.02 11.87 -0.36
CA ILE A 116 -20.68 12.07 1.06
C ILE A 116 -19.32 12.75 1.15
N GLU A 117 -19.16 13.76 2.00
CA GLU A 117 -17.88 14.48 2.14
C GLU A 117 -17.19 14.19 3.47
N CYS A 118 -17.97 14.20 4.56
CA CYS A 118 -17.46 13.93 5.89
C CYS A 118 -18.52 13.17 6.70
N VAL A 119 -18.06 12.27 7.56
CA VAL A 119 -18.88 11.45 8.45
C VAL A 119 -18.32 11.48 9.88
N HIS A 120 -19.20 11.46 10.87
CA HIS A 120 -18.81 11.35 12.27
C HIS A 120 -19.84 10.51 13.03
N CYS A 121 -19.39 9.58 13.88
CA CYS A 121 -20.25 8.80 14.74
C CYS A 121 -19.84 8.98 16.20
N THR A 122 -20.81 9.21 17.08
CA THR A 122 -20.57 9.30 18.52
C THR A 122 -21.71 8.68 19.32
N ALA A 123 -21.36 8.17 20.50
CA ALA A 123 -22.31 7.80 21.53
C ALA A 123 -22.89 9.08 22.14
N VAL A 124 -24.19 9.05 22.46
CA VAL A 124 -24.90 10.16 23.12
C VAL A 124 -25.67 9.74 24.37
N SER A 125 -25.74 8.43 24.66
CA SER A 125 -26.22 7.86 25.92
C SER A 125 -25.70 6.42 26.04
N ASP A 126 -26.10 5.70 27.09
CA ASP A 126 -25.86 4.26 27.25
C ASP A 126 -26.56 3.41 26.17
N SER A 127 -27.56 3.96 25.50
CA SER A 127 -28.38 3.24 24.52
C SER A 127 -28.26 3.75 23.10
N ASP A 128 -27.89 5.02 22.91
CA ASP A 128 -28.02 5.69 21.62
C ASP A 128 -26.68 6.21 21.07
N CYS A 129 -26.54 6.05 19.77
CA CYS A 129 -25.48 6.67 18.97
C CYS A 129 -26.08 7.49 17.83
N LEU A 130 -25.34 8.51 17.42
CA LEU A 130 -25.69 9.37 16.29
C LEU A 130 -24.62 9.25 15.20
N LEU A 131 -25.07 9.27 13.95
CA LEU A 131 -24.25 9.32 12.75
C LEU A 131 -24.56 10.61 12.01
N PHE A 132 -23.54 11.44 11.85
CA PHE A 132 -23.59 12.70 11.14
C PHE A 132 -22.97 12.52 9.77
N VAL A 133 -23.67 12.94 8.72
CA VAL A 133 -23.24 12.83 7.33
C VAL A 133 -23.39 14.19 6.67
N THR A 134 -22.34 14.66 6.02
CA THR A 134 -22.37 15.85 5.17
C THR A 134 -22.17 15.49 3.72
N THR A 135 -22.76 16.25 2.82
CA THR A 135 -22.79 15.92 1.40
C THR A 135 -22.41 17.10 0.51
N ASP A 136 -22.07 16.79 -0.74
CA ASP A 136 -21.84 17.77 -1.81
C ASP A 136 -23.04 18.68 -2.05
N GLN A 137 -24.25 18.30 -1.66
CA GLN A 137 -25.44 19.16 -1.74
C GLN A 137 -25.60 20.12 -0.55
N ARG A 138 -24.56 20.24 0.28
CA ARG A 138 -24.52 21.02 1.53
C ARG A 138 -25.57 20.54 2.54
N SER A 139 -25.98 19.29 2.43
CA SER A 139 -26.90 18.66 3.38
C SER A 139 -26.11 18.23 4.61
N LEU A 140 -26.66 18.46 5.79
CA LEU A 140 -26.28 17.80 7.04
C LEU A 140 -27.42 16.86 7.40
N ILE A 141 -27.11 15.55 7.39
CA ILE A 141 -28.05 14.48 7.70
C ILE A 141 -27.60 13.82 9.01
N ILE A 142 -28.53 13.63 9.94
CA ILE A 142 -28.29 13.01 11.24
C ILE A 142 -29.16 11.77 11.33
N TYR A 143 -28.50 10.62 11.45
CA TYR A 143 -29.13 9.35 11.78
C TYR A 143 -28.95 9.04 13.26
N ARG A 144 -29.95 8.38 13.85
CA ARG A 144 -29.91 7.87 15.21
C ARG A 144 -30.10 6.37 15.20
N ARG A 145 -29.38 5.69 16.08
CA ARG A 145 -29.53 4.26 16.32
C ARG A 145 -29.53 3.98 17.82
N SER A 146 -30.56 3.28 18.29
CA SER A 146 -30.69 2.82 19.68
C SER A 146 -30.38 1.33 19.75
N HIS A 147 -29.32 0.95 20.45
CA HIS A 147 -28.81 -0.43 20.53
C HIS A 147 -28.77 -1.13 19.15
N TYR A 148 -29.56 -2.20 18.98
CA TYR A 148 -29.62 -3.03 17.76
C TYR A 148 -30.72 -2.61 16.79
N GLU A 149 -31.39 -1.46 17.00
CA GLU A 149 -32.33 -0.93 16.02
C GLU A 149 -31.60 -0.52 14.71
N PRO A 150 -32.30 -0.44 13.56
CA PRO A 150 -31.73 0.13 12.35
C PRO A 150 -31.54 1.65 12.47
N TRP A 151 -30.66 2.20 11.63
CA TRP A 151 -30.45 3.65 11.56
C TRP A 151 -31.72 4.38 11.10
N ARG A 152 -32.11 5.43 11.83
CA ARG A 152 -33.25 6.29 11.47
C ARG A 152 -32.82 7.73 11.25
N GLU A 153 -33.18 8.31 10.12
CA GLU A 153 -32.98 9.74 9.86
C GLU A 153 -33.83 10.56 10.85
N VAL A 154 -33.17 11.39 11.66
CA VAL A 154 -33.83 12.26 12.65
C VAL A 154 -33.89 13.69 12.13
N LEU A 155 -32.84 14.14 11.44
CA LEU A 155 -32.77 15.51 10.94
C LEU A 155 -32.03 15.54 9.61
N ARG A 156 -32.58 16.26 8.64
CA ARG A 156 -31.90 16.70 7.42
C ARG A 156 -32.08 18.20 7.28
N THR A 157 -30.97 18.92 7.28
CA THR A 157 -30.96 20.36 7.06
C THR A 157 -29.93 20.73 5.99
N LYS A 158 -30.04 21.90 5.40
CA LYS A 158 -29.00 22.44 4.52
C LYS A 158 -28.18 23.49 5.25
N SER A 159 -26.91 23.59 4.89
CA SER A 159 -26.05 24.68 5.35
C SER A 159 -26.74 26.03 5.05
N PRO A 160 -26.78 26.96 6.01
CA PRO A 160 -27.33 28.30 5.77
C PRO A 160 -26.48 29.09 4.76
N ASN A 161 -25.21 28.70 4.55
CA ASN A 161 -24.34 29.27 3.54
C ASN A 161 -24.10 28.24 2.42
N PRO A 162 -24.56 28.49 1.18
CA PRO A 162 -24.37 27.56 0.06
C PRO A 162 -22.92 27.43 -0.40
N ASP A 163 -22.04 28.36 0.00
CA ASP A 163 -20.63 28.40 -0.42
C ASP A 163 -19.69 27.66 0.55
N ILE A 164 -20.22 27.11 1.65
CA ILE A 164 -19.42 26.43 2.67
C ILE A 164 -19.61 24.92 2.61
N TYR A 165 -18.47 24.23 2.58
CA TYR A 165 -18.35 22.79 2.86
C TYR A 165 -17.84 22.57 4.29
N TYR A 166 -18.26 21.45 4.90
CA TYR A 166 -17.81 21.04 6.22
C TYR A 166 -16.68 20.02 6.11
N THR A 167 -15.53 20.35 6.67
CA THR A 167 -14.31 19.54 6.59
C THR A 167 -14.18 18.54 7.73
N SER A 168 -14.77 18.85 8.90
CA SER A 168 -14.72 17.96 10.07
C SER A 168 -15.91 18.24 10.99
N MET A 169 -16.35 17.23 11.73
CA MET A 169 -17.48 17.31 12.65
C MET A 169 -17.14 16.68 13.99
N LEU A 170 -17.71 17.24 15.06
CA LEU A 170 -17.62 16.69 16.40
C LEU A 170 -18.93 16.95 17.15
N CYS A 171 -19.46 15.93 17.81
CA CYS A 171 -20.63 16.06 18.69
C CYS A 171 -20.25 15.78 20.15
N LEU A 172 -20.68 16.65 21.06
CA LEU A 172 -20.42 16.59 22.50
C LEU A 172 -21.75 16.47 23.27
N PRO A 173 -22.01 15.33 23.94
CA PRO A 173 -23.26 15.11 24.66
C PRO A 173 -23.35 15.68 26.09
N LEU A 174 -22.29 16.35 26.58
CA LEU A 174 -22.20 16.97 27.92
C LEU A 174 -22.45 16.00 29.10
N ILE A 175 -22.27 14.69 28.91
CA ILE A 175 -22.44 13.68 29.97
C ILE A 175 -21.27 13.73 30.97
N ARG A 176 -21.54 14.01 32.25
CA ARG A 176 -20.53 14.10 33.31
C ARG A 176 -20.32 12.81 34.06
N ASP A 177 -21.38 12.06 34.33
CA ASP A 177 -21.30 10.87 35.16
C ASP A 177 -22.18 9.73 34.61
N PRO A 178 -21.95 8.49 35.09
CA PRO A 178 -22.69 7.32 34.60
C PRO A 178 -24.21 7.36 34.84
N GLU A 179 -24.73 8.20 35.74
CA GLU A 179 -26.17 8.32 35.95
C GLU A 179 -26.83 9.17 34.87
N GLU A 180 -26.18 10.27 34.47
CA GLU A 180 -26.64 11.11 33.35
C GLU A 180 -26.68 10.32 32.02
N ALA A 181 -25.71 9.42 31.82
CA ALA A 181 -25.59 8.59 30.61
C ALA A 181 -26.78 7.65 30.36
N LYS A 182 -27.56 7.30 31.40
CA LYS A 182 -28.71 6.37 31.29
C LYS A 182 -29.88 6.95 30.51
N SER A 183 -29.93 8.27 30.37
CA SER A 183 -30.99 8.98 29.66
C SER A 183 -30.42 9.78 28.50
N LEU A 184 -31.27 10.07 27.51
CA LEU A 184 -30.86 10.93 26.40
C LEU A 184 -30.71 12.37 26.91
N PRO A 185 -29.58 13.03 26.64
CA PRO A 185 -29.44 14.44 26.95
C PRO A 185 -30.44 15.25 26.13
N SER A 186 -31.06 16.25 26.77
CA SER A 186 -32.04 17.14 26.12
C SER A 186 -31.42 17.94 24.97
N THR A 187 -30.11 18.18 25.06
CA THR A 187 -29.36 19.09 24.23
C THR A 187 -27.94 18.57 24.02
N LEU A 188 -27.48 18.60 22.77
CA LEU A 188 -26.13 18.21 22.36
C LEU A 188 -25.41 19.40 21.72
N LEU A 189 -24.08 19.48 21.84
CA LEU A 189 -23.27 20.48 21.15
C LEU A 189 -22.63 19.90 19.90
N LEU A 190 -22.94 20.47 18.74
CA LEU A 190 -22.41 20.07 17.44
C LEU A 190 -21.44 21.14 16.92
N PHE A 191 -20.19 20.75 16.74
CA PHE A 191 -19.13 21.56 16.16
C PHE A 191 -18.95 21.15 14.69
N LEU A 192 -19.10 22.13 13.79
CA LEU A 192 -18.97 21.95 12.35
C LEU A 192 -17.81 22.82 11.85
N ALA A 193 -16.70 22.19 11.53
CA ALA A 193 -15.54 22.86 10.94
C ALA A 193 -15.79 23.11 9.45
N ALA A 194 -15.54 24.33 9.00
CA ALA A 194 -15.91 24.81 7.68
C ALA A 194 -14.72 25.33 6.86
N THR A 195 -14.90 25.29 5.54
CA THR A 195 -13.95 25.80 4.52
C THR A 195 -13.78 27.33 4.52
N ASP A 196 -14.55 28.07 5.32
CA ASP A 196 -14.40 29.52 5.51
C ASP A 196 -13.52 29.88 6.73
N ASN A 197 -12.73 28.93 7.23
CA ASN A 197 -11.81 29.08 8.35
C ASN A 197 -12.52 29.32 9.69
N ARG A 198 -13.73 28.77 9.87
CA ARG A 198 -14.53 28.89 11.09
C ARG A 198 -15.01 27.53 11.57
N ILE A 199 -15.30 27.45 12.87
CA ILE A 199 -16.07 26.35 13.44
C ILE A 199 -17.42 26.88 13.89
N TYR A 200 -18.49 26.33 13.33
CA TYR A 200 -19.86 26.68 13.68
C TYR A 200 -20.34 25.79 14.81
N LEU A 201 -20.75 26.40 15.92
CA LEU A 201 -21.34 25.70 17.05
C LEU A 201 -22.87 25.76 16.99
N HIS A 202 -23.49 24.58 17.02
CA HIS A 202 -24.94 24.42 17.06
C HIS A 202 -25.37 23.61 18.28
N GLU A 203 -26.52 23.99 18.81
CA GLU A 203 -27.28 23.25 19.81
C GLU A 203 -28.23 22.32 19.08
N LEU A 204 -28.05 21.01 19.23
CA LEU A 204 -28.88 19.97 18.63
C LEU A 204 -29.87 19.45 19.67
N SER A 205 -31.17 19.64 19.40
CA SER A 205 -32.25 19.06 20.20
C SER A 205 -32.84 17.85 19.46
N LEU A 206 -32.66 16.66 20.05
CA LEU A 206 -33.19 15.42 19.49
C LEU A 206 -34.73 15.36 19.57
N GLU A 207 -35.32 15.89 20.65
CA GLU A 207 -36.79 15.94 20.81
C GLU A 207 -37.47 16.81 19.76
N LYS A 208 -36.88 17.98 19.48
CA LYS A 208 -37.42 18.95 18.51
C LYS A 208 -36.94 18.66 17.09
N SER A 209 -35.99 17.74 16.92
CA SER A 209 -35.30 17.47 15.66
C SER A 209 -34.85 18.78 15.00
N SER A 210 -34.17 19.63 15.76
CA SER A 210 -33.79 20.97 15.32
C SER A 210 -32.36 21.33 15.71
N LEU A 211 -31.75 22.18 14.88
CA LEU A 211 -30.44 22.76 15.10
C LEU A 211 -30.59 24.26 15.34
N ARG A 212 -30.09 24.73 16.47
CA ARG A 212 -30.05 26.15 16.81
C ARG A 212 -28.60 26.65 16.76
N PRO A 213 -28.27 27.70 16.00
CA PRO A 213 -26.93 28.27 16.01
C PRO A 213 -26.64 28.94 17.36
N VAL A 214 -25.46 28.67 17.91
CA VAL A 214 -24.97 29.24 19.18
C VAL A 214 -23.96 30.34 18.90
N CYS A 215 -22.80 29.97 18.36
CA CYS A 215 -21.70 30.90 18.07
C CYS A 215 -20.78 30.35 16.98
N GLN A 216 -19.77 31.15 16.62
CA GLN A 216 -18.73 30.79 15.66
C GLN A 216 -17.36 30.95 16.33
N LEU A 217 -16.52 29.90 16.30
CA LEU A 217 -15.14 29.99 16.72
C LEU A 217 -14.29 30.43 15.52
N THR A 218 -13.49 31.48 15.73
CA THR A 218 -12.67 32.14 14.70
C THR A 218 -11.20 32.15 15.10
N GLY A 219 -10.32 32.62 14.20
CA GLY A 219 -8.88 32.74 14.46
C GLY A 219 -7.99 31.81 13.65
N PHE A 220 -8.56 31.05 12.70
CA PHE A 220 -7.84 30.23 11.74
C PHE A 220 -7.45 31.05 10.51
N LYS A 221 -6.25 30.81 9.97
CA LYS A 221 -5.80 31.45 8.71
C LYS A 221 -6.11 30.60 7.48
N ASN A 222 -6.45 29.33 7.68
CA ASN A 222 -6.77 28.37 6.63
C ASN A 222 -7.78 27.33 7.16
N TRP A 223 -8.16 26.36 6.33
CA TRP A 223 -9.17 25.36 6.67
C TRP A 223 -8.80 24.58 7.93
N VAL A 224 -9.82 24.14 8.65
CA VAL A 224 -9.66 23.20 9.77
C VAL A 224 -9.69 21.79 9.21
N SER A 225 -8.67 20.99 9.48
CA SER A 225 -8.56 19.64 8.92
C SER A 225 -9.19 18.57 9.82
N SER A 226 -9.11 18.73 11.15
CA SER A 226 -9.66 17.74 12.08
C SER A 226 -10.15 18.37 13.38
N LEU A 227 -11.26 17.84 13.91
CA LEU A 227 -11.75 18.09 15.26
C LEU A 227 -11.62 16.82 16.13
N SER A 228 -11.20 17.00 17.38
CA SER A 228 -11.14 15.91 18.36
C SER A 228 -11.53 16.36 19.76
N LEU A 229 -11.89 15.39 20.60
CA LEU A 229 -12.40 15.61 21.95
C LEU A 229 -11.50 14.94 22.99
N HIS A 230 -11.20 15.68 24.06
CA HIS A 230 -10.48 15.18 25.22
C HIS A 230 -11.32 15.42 26.49
N PHE A 231 -11.44 14.39 27.34
CA PHE A 231 -12.17 14.37 28.59
C PHE A 231 -11.22 14.62 29.76
N CYS A 232 -11.52 15.60 30.62
CA CYS A 232 -10.82 15.77 31.88
C CYS A 232 -11.62 15.11 33.01
N PHE A 233 -11.18 13.93 33.45
CA PHE A 233 -11.81 13.19 34.54
C PHE A 233 -11.36 13.71 35.92
N GLY A 234 -12.31 13.84 36.83
CA GLY A 234 -12.10 14.12 38.25
C GLY A 234 -12.27 12.87 39.12
N GLU A 235 -12.51 13.08 40.42
CA GLU A 235 -12.77 11.98 41.35
C GLU A 235 -14.07 11.23 40.97
N GLY A 236 -14.06 9.90 41.10
CA GLY A 236 -15.25 9.07 40.86
C GLY A 236 -15.66 8.90 39.40
N ASN A 237 -14.75 9.11 38.44
CA ASN A 237 -14.99 9.09 36.97
C ASN A 237 -15.87 10.23 36.45
N ALA A 238 -16.19 11.23 37.27
CA ALA A 238 -16.96 12.39 36.82
C ALA A 238 -16.12 13.26 35.88
N VAL A 239 -16.67 13.67 34.74
CA VAL A 239 -16.02 14.61 33.83
C VAL A 239 -16.13 16.02 34.40
N GLN A 240 -15.00 16.69 34.62
CA GLN A 240 -14.96 18.06 35.13
C GLN A 240 -15.18 19.08 34.01
N PHE A 241 -14.55 18.83 32.85
CA PHE A 241 -14.64 19.65 31.65
C PHE A 241 -14.11 18.88 30.44
N TRP A 242 -14.34 19.44 29.26
CA TRP A 242 -13.87 18.89 27.99
C TRP A 242 -12.93 19.86 27.30
N HIS A 243 -12.01 19.32 26.50
CA HIS A 243 -11.26 20.08 25.52
C HIS A 243 -11.70 19.72 24.11
N VAL A 244 -12.04 20.72 23.32
CA VAL A 244 -12.20 20.61 21.88
C VAL A 244 -10.90 21.04 21.24
N ILE A 245 -10.35 20.17 20.40
CA ILE A 245 -9.05 20.38 19.76
C ILE A 245 -9.28 20.46 18.25
N ALA A 246 -8.75 21.51 17.62
CA ALA A 246 -8.82 21.68 16.17
C ALA A 246 -7.43 21.78 15.56
N ALA A 247 -7.16 20.97 14.52
CA ALA A 247 -5.99 21.10 13.68
C ALA A 247 -6.29 22.03 12.49
N GLY A 248 -5.40 22.99 12.25
CA GLY A 248 -5.50 23.91 11.12
C GLY A 248 -4.50 23.61 10.01
N GLN A 249 -4.92 23.83 8.77
CA GLN A 249 -4.03 23.89 7.59
C GLN A 249 -3.09 25.10 7.61
N ASP A 250 -3.15 25.91 8.66
CA ASP A 250 -2.26 27.04 8.92
C ASP A 250 -1.04 26.67 9.76
N GLY A 251 -0.88 25.40 10.16
CA GLY A 251 0.26 24.92 10.96
C GLY A 251 0.04 24.88 12.46
N TYR A 252 -1.15 25.28 12.92
CA TYR A 252 -1.46 25.44 14.34
C TYR A 252 -2.59 24.51 14.80
N CYS A 253 -2.45 23.99 16.02
CA CYS A 253 -3.55 23.40 16.76
C CYS A 253 -4.13 24.42 17.75
N ARG A 254 -5.44 24.39 17.95
CA ARG A 254 -6.14 25.26 18.90
C ARG A 254 -6.95 24.42 19.86
N VAL A 255 -6.92 24.77 21.14
CA VAL A 255 -7.56 24.03 22.22
C VAL A 255 -8.55 24.95 22.94
N TRP A 256 -9.83 24.56 22.92
CA TRP A 256 -10.89 25.23 23.67
C TRP A 256 -11.33 24.37 24.84
N LYS A 257 -11.50 24.97 26.01
CA LYS A 257 -12.13 24.35 27.16
C LYS A 257 -13.62 24.63 27.17
N VAL A 258 -14.39 23.57 27.36
CA VAL A 258 -15.85 23.57 27.50
C VAL A 258 -16.20 23.15 28.92
N CYS A 259 -16.91 24.01 29.64
CA CYS A 259 -17.45 23.74 30.98
C CYS A 259 -18.93 24.10 30.98
N GLU A 260 -19.79 23.37 31.70
CA GLU A 260 -21.12 23.93 31.97
C GLU A 260 -21.06 24.97 33.08
N SER A 261 -21.91 25.98 32.99
CA SER A 261 -21.99 27.07 33.96
C SER A 261 -22.37 26.52 35.34
N SER A 262 -21.56 26.79 36.37
CA SER A 262 -21.93 26.52 37.75
C SER A 262 -23.02 27.50 38.23
N GLU A 263 -23.89 27.07 39.14
CA GLU A 263 -24.95 27.89 39.75
C GLU A 263 -24.47 29.24 40.35
N SER A 264 -23.16 29.40 40.58
CA SER A 264 -22.55 30.64 41.09
C SER A 264 -22.40 31.77 40.06
N ASP A 265 -22.54 31.50 38.76
CA ASP A 265 -22.51 32.50 37.69
C ASP A 265 -23.95 32.87 37.28
N ALA A 266 -24.70 33.46 38.21
CA ALA A 266 -26.12 33.79 38.05
C ALA A 266 -26.43 34.86 36.97
N ASP A 267 -25.41 35.40 36.30
CA ASP A 267 -25.53 36.43 35.26
C ASP A 267 -25.37 35.88 33.81
N SER A 268 -25.08 34.58 33.61
CA SER A 268 -24.96 33.99 32.27
C SER A 268 -26.22 33.23 31.83
N GLU A 269 -26.88 33.66 30.76
CA GLU A 269 -28.06 33.01 30.18
C GLU A 269 -27.76 31.67 29.45
N SER A 270 -26.49 31.29 29.28
CA SER A 270 -26.07 30.10 28.54
C SER A 270 -25.67 28.94 29.47
N PRO A 271 -26.10 27.69 29.21
CA PRO A 271 -25.80 26.55 30.07
C PRO A 271 -24.33 26.10 30.05
N PHE A 272 -23.49 26.67 29.18
CA PHE A 272 -22.08 26.34 29.07
C PHE A 272 -21.22 27.55 28.70
N ALA A 273 -19.95 27.45 29.04
CA ALA A 273 -18.89 28.40 28.71
C ALA A 273 -17.82 27.71 27.85
N ILE A 274 -17.39 28.40 26.79
CA ILE A 274 -16.31 27.95 25.91
C ILE A 274 -15.22 29.01 25.91
N THR A 275 -14.00 28.61 26.25
CA THR A 275 -12.85 29.51 26.35
C THR A 275 -11.68 28.95 25.55
N LEU A 276 -11.00 29.80 24.77
CA LEU A 276 -9.76 29.39 24.08
C LEU A 276 -8.63 29.36 25.10
N GLU A 277 -8.05 28.18 25.35
CA GLU A 277 -6.97 28.02 26.33
C GLU A 277 -5.58 28.08 25.68
N SER A 278 -5.41 27.54 24.48
CA SER A 278 -4.09 27.44 23.86
C SER A 278 -4.12 27.46 22.34
N VAL A 279 -3.06 28.03 21.76
CA VAL A 279 -2.72 27.97 20.35
C VAL A 279 -1.31 27.42 20.25
N ILE A 280 -1.16 26.27 19.60
CA ILE A 280 0.06 25.47 19.58
C ILE A 280 0.59 25.48 18.15
N GLU A 281 1.80 25.98 17.94
CA GLU A 281 2.50 25.85 16.66
C GLU A 281 3.05 24.44 16.53
N VAL A 282 2.61 23.70 15.51
CA VAL A 282 2.98 22.31 15.30
C VAL A 282 3.98 22.19 14.16
N SER A 283 3.72 22.85 13.04
CA SER A 283 4.54 22.80 11.83
C SER A 283 4.46 24.12 11.07
N SER A 284 5.46 24.40 10.24
CA SER A 284 5.40 25.47 9.25
C SER A 284 4.48 25.14 8.07
N THR A 285 3.95 23.91 8.00
CA THR A 285 3.07 23.41 6.94
C THR A 285 1.72 22.96 7.50
N ILE A 286 0.89 22.33 6.66
CA ILE A 286 -0.44 21.83 7.05
C ILE A 286 -0.33 20.80 8.18
N VAL A 287 -1.08 21.00 9.27
CA VAL A 287 -1.38 19.94 10.23
C VAL A 287 -2.62 19.24 9.72
N SER A 288 -2.51 17.95 9.41
CA SER A 288 -3.59 17.19 8.78
C SER A 288 -4.51 16.57 9.83
N SER A 289 -3.98 16.08 10.95
CA SER A 289 -4.78 15.54 12.06
C SER A 289 -4.19 15.86 13.42
N ALA A 290 -5.05 15.96 14.44
CA ALA A 290 -4.65 16.10 15.84
C ALA A 290 -5.60 15.30 16.74
N HIS A 291 -5.07 14.26 17.40
CA HIS A 291 -5.84 13.35 18.24
C HIS A 291 -5.21 13.21 19.64
N PRO A 292 -5.97 13.47 20.73
CA PRO A 292 -5.51 13.17 22.07
C PRO A 292 -5.40 11.65 22.27
N HIS A 293 -4.60 11.24 23.23
CA HIS A 293 -4.55 9.85 23.66
C HIS A 293 -5.93 9.37 24.11
N PRO A 294 -6.36 8.13 23.79
CA PRO A 294 -7.64 7.59 24.22
C PRO A 294 -7.77 7.51 25.75
N PRO A 295 -8.99 7.55 26.31
CA PRO A 295 -9.19 7.26 27.73
C PRO A 295 -8.63 5.88 28.12
N LEU A 296 -8.15 5.79 29.35
CA LEU A 296 -7.57 4.60 29.95
C LEU A 296 -8.33 4.25 31.23
N ARG A 297 -8.56 2.94 31.45
CA ARG A 297 -9.11 2.44 32.71
C ARG A 297 -7.96 2.11 33.67
N THR A 298 -7.96 2.76 34.82
CA THR A 298 -7.02 2.51 35.94
C THR A 298 -7.77 1.98 37.16
N PRO A 299 -7.09 1.38 38.15
CA PRO A 299 -7.72 0.98 39.41
C PRO A 299 -8.41 2.14 40.14
N SER A 300 -7.92 3.37 39.95
CA SER A 300 -8.46 4.60 40.54
C SER A 300 -9.60 5.24 39.74
N GLY A 301 -9.90 4.75 38.54
CA GLY A 301 -10.92 5.31 37.66
C GLY A 301 -10.48 5.50 36.21
N LEU A 302 -11.25 6.27 35.46
CA LEU A 302 -10.93 6.69 34.10
C LEU A 302 -9.98 7.89 34.15
N ILE A 303 -8.93 7.83 33.33
CA ILE A 303 -8.06 8.97 33.05
C ILE A 303 -7.89 9.10 31.54
N GLN A 304 -7.66 10.31 31.06
CA GLN A 304 -7.20 10.54 29.70
C GLN A 304 -5.99 11.48 29.77
N PRO A 305 -4.77 10.99 29.49
CA PRO A 305 -3.63 11.87 29.46
C PRO A 305 -3.71 12.76 28.22
N PHE A 306 -3.44 14.05 28.38
CA PHE A 306 -3.38 15.03 27.29
C PHE A 306 -2.05 14.87 26.53
N LEU A 307 -1.93 13.76 25.80
CA LEU A 307 -0.87 13.53 24.83
C LEU A 307 -1.46 13.71 23.43
N LEU A 308 -1.21 14.88 22.85
CA LEU A 308 -1.72 15.24 21.54
C LEU A 308 -0.79 14.69 20.45
N LEU A 309 -1.27 13.69 19.71
CA LEU A 309 -0.59 13.19 18.52
C LEU A 309 -1.03 14.00 17.30
N THR A 310 -0.07 14.65 16.65
CA THR A 310 -0.31 15.46 15.45
C THR A 310 0.40 14.87 14.25
N ALA A 311 -0.26 14.90 13.09
CA ALA A 311 0.31 14.57 11.79
C ALA A 311 0.43 15.81 10.91
N SER A 312 1.52 15.92 10.14
CA SER A 312 1.75 17.08 9.28
C SER A 312 2.31 16.70 7.89
N MET A 313 2.04 17.58 6.93
CA MET A 313 2.49 17.45 5.54
C MET A 313 3.99 17.69 5.35
N ASP A 314 4.72 18.11 6.40
CA ASP A 314 6.19 18.17 6.45
C ASP A 314 6.85 16.82 6.77
N ALA A 315 6.09 15.71 6.72
CA ALA A 315 6.53 14.36 7.03
C ALA A 315 6.88 14.13 8.52
N THR A 316 6.43 14.99 9.43
CA THR A 316 6.60 14.79 10.87
C THR A 316 5.32 14.34 11.56
N LEU A 317 5.49 13.50 12.59
CA LEU A 317 4.51 13.28 13.64
C LEU A 317 5.06 13.85 14.94
N LYS A 318 4.25 14.57 15.71
CA LYS A 318 4.65 15.09 17.01
C LYS A 318 3.71 14.61 18.09
N ILE A 319 4.29 14.36 19.27
CA ILE A 319 3.55 14.13 20.51
C ILE A 319 3.77 15.36 21.37
N ILE A 320 2.71 16.13 21.58
CA ILE A 320 2.73 17.41 22.29
C ILE A 320 1.88 17.26 23.55
N ALA A 321 2.38 17.77 24.68
CA ALA A 321 1.64 17.72 25.94
C ALA A 321 1.83 19.01 26.74
N PRO A 322 0.84 19.40 27.55
CA PRO A 322 0.99 20.46 28.55
C PRO A 322 1.75 19.95 29.79
N GLU A 323 2.26 20.87 30.61
CA GLU A 323 2.96 20.55 31.86
C GLU A 323 2.14 19.63 32.78
N ASP A 324 0.84 19.90 32.94
CA ASP A 324 -0.10 19.01 33.62
C ASP A 324 -0.87 18.17 32.59
N CYS A 325 -0.34 16.98 32.30
CA CYS A 325 -0.94 16.05 31.34
C CYS A 325 -2.31 15.50 31.78
N LEU A 326 -2.69 15.53 33.06
CA LEU A 326 -3.97 14.99 33.50
C LEU A 326 -5.09 16.03 33.43
N ARG A 327 -4.79 17.27 33.81
CA ARG A 327 -5.75 18.38 33.76
C ARG A 327 -5.71 19.16 32.44
N GLY A 328 -4.67 18.96 31.63
CA GLY A 328 -4.47 19.69 30.39
C GLY A 328 -4.01 21.14 30.59
N GLY A 329 -3.36 21.45 31.72
CA GLY A 329 -2.98 22.82 32.10
C GLY A 329 -1.48 23.10 31.95
N GLY A 330 -1.13 24.36 31.69
CA GLY A 330 0.27 24.81 31.57
C GLY A 330 0.74 24.96 30.13
N LEU A 331 2.04 25.18 29.95
CA LEU A 331 2.63 25.38 28.62
C LEU A 331 2.73 24.06 27.86
N PHE A 332 2.31 24.07 26.59
CA PHE A 332 2.48 22.93 25.69
C PHE A 332 3.92 22.84 25.19
N SER A 333 4.49 21.63 25.23
CA SER A 333 5.82 21.33 24.71
C SER A 333 5.82 20.04 23.88
N THR A 334 6.70 19.96 22.90
CA THR A 334 6.88 18.75 22.10
C THR A 334 7.68 17.72 22.90
N LEU A 335 7.05 16.61 23.27
CA LEU A 335 7.68 15.52 24.00
C LEU A 335 8.45 14.57 23.08
N ALA A 336 7.94 14.34 21.87
CA ALA A 336 8.59 13.50 20.86
C ALA A 336 8.28 14.00 19.44
N THR A 337 9.24 13.82 18.54
CA THR A 337 9.07 14.00 17.09
C THR A 337 9.45 12.69 16.40
N LEU A 338 8.53 12.11 15.64
CA LEU A 338 8.77 10.92 14.82
C LEU A 338 8.83 11.35 13.36
N HIS A 339 9.93 11.01 12.70
CA HIS A 339 10.22 11.44 11.33
C HIS A 339 10.73 10.25 10.50
N PRO A 340 9.85 9.31 10.11
CA PRO A 340 10.26 8.19 9.28
C PRO A 340 10.50 8.63 7.83
N HIS A 341 11.22 7.81 7.07
CA HIS A 341 11.34 8.03 5.63
C HIS A 341 10.05 7.60 4.91
N LEU A 342 9.54 8.49 4.06
CA LEU A 342 8.43 8.30 3.14
C LEU A 342 8.94 8.32 1.71
N ILE A 343 8.18 7.72 0.79
CA ILE A 343 8.39 7.91 -0.65
C ILE A 343 7.59 9.12 -1.12
N GLY A 344 8.29 10.04 -1.79
CA GLY A 344 7.78 11.29 -2.31
C GLY A 344 7.91 12.44 -1.33
N SER A 345 7.79 13.66 -1.84
CA SER A 345 7.86 14.91 -1.06
C SER A 345 6.59 15.22 -0.25
N GLN A 346 5.74 14.23 0.04
CA GLN A 346 4.45 14.44 0.70
C GLN A 346 4.46 13.81 2.09
N GLY A 347 3.98 14.55 3.09
CA GLY A 347 3.95 14.12 4.49
C GLY A 347 2.77 13.22 4.85
N PHE A 348 2.39 13.30 6.13
CA PHE A 348 1.33 12.49 6.71
C PHE A 348 -0.04 13.11 6.48
N TRP A 349 -1.00 12.27 6.12
CA TRP A 349 -2.41 12.68 6.09
C TRP A 349 -3.08 12.46 7.44
N GLY A 350 -2.66 11.46 8.21
CA GLY A 350 -3.15 11.31 9.57
C GLY A 350 -2.34 10.34 10.42
N ALA A 351 -2.55 10.45 11.73
CA ALA A 351 -2.02 9.56 12.74
C ALA A 351 -3.01 9.40 13.90
N PHE A 352 -2.98 8.25 14.57
CA PHE A 352 -3.87 7.93 15.69
C PHE A 352 -3.23 6.94 16.66
N TRP A 353 -3.78 6.91 17.87
CA TRP A 353 -3.39 6.00 18.93
C TRP A 353 -4.17 4.68 18.86
N SER A 354 -3.53 3.60 19.27
CA SER A 354 -4.20 2.34 19.55
C SER A 354 -4.96 2.43 20.88
N VAL A 355 -6.19 1.92 20.94
CA VAL A 355 -7.02 1.89 22.15
C VAL A 355 -6.69 0.67 23.03
N GLY A 356 -6.34 0.90 24.29
CA GLY A 356 -6.24 -0.15 25.31
C GLY A 356 -5.08 -1.14 25.15
N SER A 357 -4.09 -0.86 24.30
CA SER A 357 -2.84 -1.65 24.23
C SER A 357 -1.78 -1.08 25.16
N SER A 358 -1.17 -1.96 25.96
CA SER A 358 0.07 -1.70 26.69
C SER A 358 1.10 -2.74 26.23
N PRO A 359 2.24 -2.35 25.64
CA PRO A 359 2.70 -0.97 25.41
C PRO A 359 1.81 -0.16 24.46
N ARG A 360 1.85 1.18 24.59
CA ARG A 360 1.10 2.07 23.68
C ARG A 360 1.62 1.92 22.27
N ARG A 361 0.69 1.91 21.32
CA ARG A 361 1.00 1.88 19.90
C ARG A 361 0.35 3.05 19.22
N LEU A 362 1.00 3.57 18.19
CA LEU A 362 0.42 4.55 17.29
C LEU A 362 0.68 4.14 15.86
N PHE A 363 -0.19 4.61 14.99
CA PHE A 363 -0.12 4.35 13.56
C PHE A 363 -0.24 5.66 12.82
N ALA A 364 0.34 5.70 11.63
CA ALA A 364 0.22 6.84 10.75
C ALA A 364 0.21 6.38 9.30
N TYR A 365 -0.28 7.24 8.42
CA TYR A 365 -0.33 6.95 7.00
C TYR A 365 0.02 8.19 6.18
N GLY A 366 0.88 7.97 5.19
CA GLY A 366 1.34 8.99 4.27
C GLY A 366 0.32 9.28 3.19
N TYR A 367 0.48 10.43 2.52
CA TYR A 367 -0.37 10.83 1.39
C TYR A 367 -0.44 9.80 0.25
N HIS A 368 0.62 9.01 0.06
CA HIS A 368 0.71 7.95 -0.93
C HIS A 368 0.38 6.55 -0.36
N GLY A 369 -0.31 6.49 0.79
CA GLY A 369 -0.81 5.25 1.36
C GLY A 369 0.22 4.34 2.02
N ALA A 370 1.44 4.85 2.24
CA ALA A 370 2.43 4.19 3.09
C ALA A 370 1.92 4.17 4.53
N MET A 371 1.95 2.99 5.18
CA MET A 371 1.41 2.81 6.53
C MET A 371 2.55 2.54 7.51
N PHE A 372 2.44 3.10 8.70
CA PHE A 372 3.47 3.03 9.72
C PHE A 372 2.88 2.60 11.06
N LYS A 373 3.65 1.83 11.82
CA LYS A 373 3.31 1.36 13.17
C LYS A 373 4.48 1.60 14.09
N TRP A 374 4.24 2.26 15.21
CA TRP A 374 5.21 2.37 16.30
C TRP A 374 4.71 1.70 17.56
N GLU A 375 5.64 1.15 18.31
CA GLU A 375 5.41 0.63 19.65
C GLU A 375 6.30 1.36 20.64
N GLU A 376 5.67 1.86 21.70
CA GLU A 376 6.35 2.52 22.79
C GLU A 376 7.08 1.52 23.68
N THR A 377 8.29 1.84 24.06
CA THR A 377 9.04 1.13 25.10
C THR A 377 9.10 2.02 26.33
N LEU A 378 8.39 1.61 27.39
CA LEU A 378 8.40 2.28 28.68
C LEU A 378 9.31 1.55 29.67
N PRO A 379 10.06 2.27 30.52
CA PRO A 379 10.71 1.67 31.69
C PRO A 379 9.69 1.04 32.64
N ALA A 380 10.06 -0.07 33.29
CA ALA A 380 9.19 -0.73 34.25
C ALA A 380 8.81 0.20 35.42
N GLY A 381 7.51 0.32 35.72
CA GLY A 381 6.99 1.17 36.80
C GLY A 381 6.79 2.64 36.43
N ALA A 382 6.86 3.00 35.15
CA ALA A 382 6.55 4.35 34.69
C ALA A 382 5.07 4.71 34.93
N GLU A 383 4.82 5.96 35.32
CA GLU A 383 3.47 6.52 35.45
C GLU A 383 2.73 6.48 34.10
N PRO A 384 1.39 6.34 34.07
CA PRO A 384 0.60 6.33 32.83
C PRO A 384 0.79 7.57 31.94
N THR A 385 1.20 8.69 32.54
CA THR A 385 1.47 9.97 31.87
C THR A 385 2.89 10.08 31.33
N ALA A 386 3.83 9.25 31.78
CA ALA A 386 5.21 9.27 31.30
C ALA A 386 5.28 8.78 29.86
N LEU A 387 6.09 9.42 29.01
CA LEU A 387 6.30 9.03 27.62
C LEU A 387 7.62 8.27 27.46
N GLY A 388 7.58 7.14 26.77
CA GLY A 388 8.74 6.29 26.45
C GLY A 388 9.35 6.58 25.08
N SER A 389 10.30 5.74 24.68
CA SER A 389 10.87 5.78 23.32
C SER A 389 9.99 4.99 22.35
N PHE A 390 9.85 5.43 21.11
CA PHE A 390 9.04 4.74 20.11
C PHE A 390 9.94 3.99 19.14
N SER A 391 9.63 2.72 18.89
CA SER A 391 10.34 1.92 17.87
C SER A 391 9.43 1.71 16.66
N LEU A 392 9.94 2.02 15.47
CA LEU A 392 9.23 1.75 14.22
C LEU A 392 9.24 0.23 13.94
N LEU A 393 8.04 -0.32 13.74
CA LEU A 393 7.81 -1.74 13.50
C LEU A 393 7.44 -2.01 12.03
N PRO A 394 7.64 -3.24 11.53
CA PRO A 394 7.03 -3.69 10.28
C PRO A 394 5.51 -3.55 10.35
N PHE A 395 4.91 -3.08 9.27
CA PHE A 395 3.46 -2.98 9.12
C PHE A 395 3.05 -3.27 7.68
N ILE A 396 1.73 -3.32 7.42
CA ILE A 396 1.23 -3.63 6.08
C ILE A 396 1.74 -2.62 5.06
N SER A 397 2.08 -3.13 3.89
CA SER A 397 2.53 -2.36 2.76
C SER A 397 1.88 -2.91 1.50
N GLY A 398 1.63 -2.07 0.50
CA GLY A 398 0.99 -2.44 -0.77
C GLY A 398 1.02 -1.33 -1.80
N HIS A 399 0.73 -1.67 -3.05
CA HIS A 399 0.63 -0.69 -4.13
C HIS A 399 -0.66 0.11 -4.04
N PHE A 400 -0.60 1.41 -4.35
CA PHE A 400 -1.78 2.27 -4.45
C PHE A 400 -2.21 2.52 -5.92
N GLY A 401 -1.37 2.18 -6.89
CA GLY A 401 -1.69 2.27 -8.31
C GLY A 401 -1.89 0.90 -8.96
N ALA A 402 -2.54 0.86 -10.12
CA ALA A 402 -2.67 -0.36 -10.93
C ALA A 402 -1.33 -1.09 -11.06
N CYS A 403 -1.34 -2.39 -10.75
CA CYS A 403 -0.13 -3.20 -10.72
C CYS A 403 -0.25 -4.44 -11.60
N ARG A 404 0.93 -4.96 -11.97
CA ARG A 404 1.15 -6.28 -12.53
C ARG A 404 2.00 -7.05 -11.54
N ALA A 405 1.73 -8.34 -11.40
CA ALA A 405 2.50 -9.22 -10.51
C ALA A 405 2.91 -10.49 -11.27
N HIS A 406 4.14 -10.91 -11.01
CA HIS A 406 4.80 -12.07 -11.62
C HIS A 406 5.57 -12.85 -10.56
N PHE A 407 5.76 -14.15 -10.79
CA PHE A 407 6.68 -14.94 -10.01
C PHE A 407 8.13 -14.59 -10.38
N SER A 408 9.01 -14.67 -9.37
CA SER A 408 10.45 -14.82 -9.61
C SER A 408 10.75 -16.11 -10.38
N ARG A 409 11.98 -16.25 -10.89
CA ARG A 409 12.34 -17.34 -11.81
C ARG A 409 11.95 -18.74 -11.31
N TYR A 410 12.17 -19.01 -10.02
CA TYR A 410 11.86 -20.29 -9.43
C TYR A 410 10.62 -20.25 -8.55
N GLY A 411 9.96 -19.11 -8.41
CA GLY A 411 8.67 -18.97 -7.76
C GLY A 411 8.71 -18.90 -6.23
N HIS A 412 9.86 -18.63 -5.61
CA HIS A 412 9.95 -18.44 -4.15
C HIS A 412 9.64 -17.00 -3.72
N LEU A 413 9.76 -16.06 -4.65
CA LEU A 413 9.41 -14.65 -4.49
C LEU A 413 8.37 -14.21 -5.53
N LEU A 414 7.69 -13.11 -5.25
CA LEU A 414 6.87 -12.39 -6.22
C LEU A 414 7.48 -11.04 -6.52
N LEU A 415 7.37 -10.61 -7.77
CA LEU A 415 7.73 -9.28 -8.23
C LEU A 415 6.45 -8.56 -8.67
N SER A 416 6.21 -7.36 -8.17
CA SER A 416 5.11 -6.53 -8.65
C SER A 416 5.58 -5.15 -9.08
N ALA A 417 5.05 -4.69 -10.22
CA ALA A 417 5.33 -3.38 -10.80
C ALA A 417 4.04 -2.58 -10.88
N SER A 418 4.08 -1.30 -10.50
CA SER A 418 2.88 -0.49 -10.42
C SER A 418 3.05 0.92 -10.98
N ARG A 419 1.90 1.45 -11.43
CA ARG A 419 1.75 2.84 -11.81
C ARG A 419 1.95 3.82 -10.64
N ASP A 420 2.02 3.30 -9.41
CA ASP A 420 2.49 4.04 -8.23
C ASP A 420 3.99 4.37 -8.25
N ARG A 421 4.66 4.00 -9.36
CA ARG A 421 6.07 4.26 -9.65
C ARG A 421 7.03 3.38 -8.86
N THR A 422 6.55 2.30 -8.27
CA THR A 422 7.39 1.35 -7.53
C THR A 422 7.42 -0.04 -8.15
N VAL A 423 8.52 -0.75 -7.91
CA VAL A 423 8.61 -2.20 -8.06
C VAL A 423 8.88 -2.76 -6.66
N ARG A 424 8.11 -3.78 -6.28
CA ARG A 424 8.17 -4.42 -4.96
C ARG A 424 8.43 -5.91 -5.10
N VAL A 425 9.17 -6.46 -4.15
CA VAL A 425 9.45 -7.88 -4.03
C VAL A 425 8.78 -8.40 -2.78
N TRP A 426 8.01 -9.46 -2.94
CA TRP A 426 7.31 -10.16 -1.87
C TRP A 426 7.97 -11.50 -1.66
N GLY A 427 8.10 -11.90 -0.40
CA GLY A 427 8.71 -13.17 -0.04
C GLY A 427 8.28 -13.62 1.34
N ARG A 428 8.67 -14.85 1.67
CA ARG A 428 8.38 -15.50 2.95
C ARG A 428 9.56 -15.40 3.91
N GLU A 429 9.35 -14.78 5.06
CA GLU A 429 10.40 -14.65 6.07
C GLU A 429 10.72 -16.02 6.70
N ARG A 430 12.00 -16.39 6.85
CA ARG A 430 12.41 -17.64 7.47
C ARG A 430 11.92 -17.67 8.92
N GLY A 431 11.19 -18.72 9.29
CA GLY A 431 10.59 -18.88 10.62
C GLY A 431 9.21 -18.24 10.79
N ARG A 432 8.76 -17.40 9.84
CA ARG A 432 7.40 -16.87 9.75
C ARG A 432 6.80 -17.33 8.42
N ARG A 433 5.86 -18.27 8.43
CA ARG A 433 5.23 -18.82 7.20
C ARG A 433 4.29 -17.81 6.51
N ARG A 434 4.67 -16.54 6.41
CA ARG A 434 3.85 -15.44 5.90
C ARG A 434 4.58 -14.65 4.84
N TRP A 435 3.84 -14.26 3.81
CA TRP A 435 4.30 -13.37 2.76
C TRP A 435 4.29 -11.93 3.26
N GLY A 436 5.33 -11.18 2.93
CA GLY A 436 5.43 -9.74 3.18
C GLY A 436 6.32 -9.07 2.14
N GLU A 437 6.33 -7.74 2.11
CA GLU A 437 7.28 -6.99 1.29
C GLU A 437 8.69 -7.16 1.88
N VAL A 438 9.60 -7.72 1.11
CA VAL A 438 10.98 -8.02 1.54
C VAL A 438 12.01 -7.07 0.92
N SER A 439 11.63 -6.37 -0.16
CA SER A 439 12.46 -5.35 -0.81
C SER A 439 11.59 -4.47 -1.70
N ARG A 440 12.01 -3.21 -1.88
CA ARG A 440 11.49 -2.26 -2.87
C ARG A 440 12.61 -1.87 -3.83
N PRO A 441 12.92 -2.71 -4.83
CA PRO A 441 14.07 -2.50 -5.72
C PRO A 441 14.04 -1.18 -6.48
N VAL A 442 12.85 -0.71 -6.85
CA VAL A 442 12.70 0.46 -7.71
C VAL A 442 11.67 1.40 -7.12
N VAL A 443 12.08 2.66 -6.96
CA VAL A 443 11.23 3.84 -6.84
C VAL A 443 11.59 4.72 -8.03
N HIS A 444 10.63 5.13 -8.83
CA HIS A 444 10.88 5.75 -10.14
C HIS A 444 10.17 7.10 -10.30
N GLY A 445 10.66 7.95 -11.19
CA GLY A 445 10.01 9.24 -11.51
C GLY A 445 8.72 9.07 -12.35
N TYR A 446 8.65 7.98 -13.12
CA TYR A 446 7.53 7.65 -14.02
C TYR A 446 6.82 6.35 -13.60
N PRO A 447 5.50 6.24 -13.82
CA PRO A 447 4.73 5.02 -13.61
C PRO A 447 5.42 3.78 -14.22
N VAL A 448 5.52 2.69 -13.44
CA VAL A 448 6.05 1.41 -13.93
C VAL A 448 4.89 0.61 -14.49
N LEU A 449 5.01 0.14 -15.73
CA LEU A 449 3.95 -0.64 -16.40
C LEU A 449 4.10 -2.13 -16.14
N ASP A 450 5.33 -2.63 -16.15
CA ASP A 450 5.64 -4.04 -15.95
C ASP A 450 7.12 -4.22 -15.53
N ALA A 451 7.43 -5.33 -14.88
CA ALA A 451 8.80 -5.70 -14.54
C ALA A 451 9.00 -7.22 -14.63
N VAL A 452 10.17 -7.64 -15.11
CA VAL A 452 10.53 -9.06 -15.27
C VAL A 452 11.91 -9.35 -14.69
N CYS A 453 12.07 -10.56 -14.16
CA CYS A 453 13.36 -11.08 -13.70
C CYS A 453 14.20 -11.56 -14.89
N LEU A 454 15.50 -11.28 -14.86
CA LEU A 454 16.48 -11.66 -15.87
C LEU A 454 17.59 -12.49 -15.25
N ARG A 455 18.19 -13.40 -16.03
CA ARG A 455 19.35 -14.17 -15.53
C ARG A 455 20.51 -13.22 -15.36
N ASP A 456 21.17 -13.32 -14.21
CA ASP A 456 22.41 -12.63 -14.02
C ASP A 456 23.57 -13.46 -14.59
N HIS A 457 24.25 -12.91 -15.59
CA HIS A 457 25.40 -13.55 -16.26
C HIS A 457 26.70 -12.81 -15.99
N THR A 458 26.67 -11.74 -15.19
CA THR A 458 27.88 -11.02 -14.80
C THR A 458 28.90 -12.02 -14.25
N PRO A 459 30.07 -12.17 -14.90
CA PRO A 459 31.05 -13.16 -14.49
C PRO A 459 31.46 -12.92 -13.04
N MET A 460 31.15 -13.84 -12.13
CA MET A 460 31.79 -13.87 -10.79
C MET A 460 33.31 -14.17 -10.91
N ALA A 461 33.80 -14.45 -12.12
CA ALA A 461 35.10 -15.06 -12.42
C ALA A 461 36.32 -14.12 -12.35
N GLU A 462 36.18 -12.80 -12.15
CA GLU A 462 37.33 -11.96 -11.76
C GLU A 462 37.59 -11.95 -10.24
N MET A 463 36.69 -12.54 -9.45
CA MET A 463 36.88 -12.73 -8.01
C MET A 463 37.31 -14.17 -7.74
N ASN A 464 38.60 -14.44 -7.94
CA ASN A 464 39.28 -15.62 -7.41
C ASN A 464 39.36 -15.62 -5.86
N ASN A 465 38.37 -15.07 -5.16
CA ASN A 465 38.17 -15.27 -3.74
C ASN A 465 37.23 -16.46 -3.57
N LYS A 466 37.81 -17.65 -3.38
CA LYS A 466 37.14 -18.87 -2.92
C LYS A 466 36.26 -18.67 -1.66
N GLU A 467 36.40 -17.54 -0.97
CA GLU A 467 35.60 -17.15 0.19
C GLU A 467 34.18 -16.69 -0.18
N TRP A 468 33.95 -16.08 -1.36
CA TRP A 468 32.62 -15.60 -1.74
C TRP A 468 31.69 -16.72 -2.23
N ASP A 469 32.19 -17.68 -3.00
CA ASP A 469 31.41 -18.88 -3.36
C ASP A 469 31.01 -19.70 -2.11
N ASN A 470 31.78 -19.56 -1.03
CA ASN A 470 31.48 -20.12 0.29
C ASN A 470 30.66 -19.18 1.20
N SER A 471 30.40 -17.93 0.79
CA SER A 471 29.63 -16.95 1.58
C SER A 471 28.14 -17.29 1.63
N GLY A 472 27.62 -18.07 0.67
CA GLY A 472 26.20 -18.40 0.58
C GLY A 472 25.31 -17.26 0.08
N LEU A 473 25.84 -16.21 -0.52
CA LEU A 473 25.04 -15.11 -1.10
C LEU A 473 24.78 -15.35 -2.59
N GLY A 474 23.68 -16.06 -2.89
CA GLY A 474 23.21 -16.31 -4.26
C GLY A 474 22.30 -15.20 -4.82
N ASN A 475 22.31 -15.03 -6.15
CA ASN A 475 21.38 -14.17 -6.89
C ASN A 475 20.65 -14.96 -8.00
N LYS A 476 20.38 -16.25 -7.80
CA LYS A 476 19.76 -17.07 -8.85
C LYS A 476 18.24 -16.89 -8.91
N GLU A 477 17.62 -16.54 -7.78
CA GLU A 477 16.16 -16.33 -7.67
C GLU A 477 15.69 -15.07 -8.42
N LEU A 478 16.20 -13.89 -8.04
CA LEU A 478 15.80 -12.60 -8.61
C LEU A 478 16.62 -12.21 -9.84
N GLY A 479 17.94 -12.41 -9.79
CA GLY A 479 18.85 -11.97 -10.84
C GLY A 479 18.85 -10.45 -11.03
N ARG A 480 18.67 -10.00 -12.27
CA ARG A 480 18.48 -8.57 -12.62
C ARG A 480 17.01 -8.28 -12.87
N ILE A 481 16.56 -7.05 -12.65
CA ILE A 481 15.18 -6.63 -12.87
C ILE A 481 15.14 -5.68 -14.07
N LEU A 482 14.33 -6.00 -15.08
CA LEU A 482 14.04 -5.11 -16.20
C LEU A 482 12.67 -4.47 -16.00
N THR A 483 12.59 -3.14 -16.06
CA THR A 483 11.33 -2.40 -15.97
C THR A 483 10.98 -1.75 -17.30
N ILE A 484 9.68 -1.77 -17.63
CA ILE A 484 9.11 -0.88 -18.63
C ILE A 484 8.23 0.16 -17.93
N ASN A 485 8.35 1.41 -18.37
CA ASN A 485 7.78 2.56 -17.69
C ASN A 485 7.03 3.43 -18.69
N GLU A 486 6.24 4.39 -18.22
CA GLU A 486 5.64 5.44 -19.06
C GLU A 486 6.66 6.50 -19.48
N GLU A 487 7.76 6.02 -20.04
CA GLU A 487 8.81 6.81 -20.63
C GLU A 487 9.44 6.06 -21.81
N LYS A 488 10.40 6.71 -22.48
CA LYS A 488 10.99 6.22 -23.71
C LYS A 488 12.12 5.20 -23.48
N LYS A 489 12.58 5.03 -22.24
CA LYS A 489 13.62 4.05 -21.89
C LYS A 489 13.04 2.95 -21.02
N SER A 490 13.60 1.76 -21.19
CA SER A 490 13.43 0.65 -20.26
C SER A 490 14.74 0.52 -19.47
N ARG A 491 14.68 0.16 -18.18
CA ARG A 491 15.87 0.14 -17.31
C ARG A 491 16.13 -1.24 -16.75
N VAL A 492 17.40 -1.58 -16.63
CA VAL A 492 17.90 -2.81 -16.01
C VAL A 492 18.52 -2.45 -14.66
N TYR A 493 18.05 -3.10 -13.61
CA TYR A 493 18.50 -2.91 -12.23
C TYR A 493 19.16 -4.17 -11.70
N GLY A 494 20.22 -4.01 -10.89
CA GLY A 494 20.93 -5.08 -10.21
C GLY A 494 20.81 -4.97 -8.69
N ALA A 495 20.74 -6.11 -8.01
CA ALA A 495 20.70 -6.16 -6.55
C ALA A 495 22.02 -5.62 -5.97
N THR A 496 21.93 -4.83 -4.90
CA THR A 496 23.10 -4.45 -4.10
C THR A 496 23.51 -5.59 -3.18
N TYR A 497 24.70 -5.49 -2.60
CA TYR A 497 25.17 -6.44 -1.60
C TYR A 497 24.17 -6.57 -0.42
N LEU A 498 23.72 -5.45 0.13
CA LEU A 498 22.80 -5.42 1.27
C LEU A 498 21.46 -6.08 0.94
N ASN A 499 20.97 -5.92 -0.30
CA ASN A 499 19.74 -6.56 -0.76
C ASN A 499 19.90 -8.08 -0.80
N LEU A 500 21.00 -8.58 -1.38
CA LEU A 500 21.27 -10.02 -1.43
C LEU A 500 21.48 -10.61 -0.04
N LEU A 501 22.17 -9.89 0.86
CA LEU A 501 22.32 -10.29 2.25
C LEU A 501 20.96 -10.40 2.94
N THR A 502 20.13 -9.37 2.82
CA THR A 502 18.79 -9.34 3.44
C THR A 502 17.90 -10.45 2.90
N LEU A 503 17.85 -10.64 1.59
CA LEU A 503 17.03 -11.66 0.95
C LEU A 503 17.47 -13.07 1.34
N ASN A 504 18.78 -13.37 1.32
CA ASN A 504 19.27 -14.71 1.64
C ASN A 504 19.26 -15.03 3.15
N THR A 505 19.34 -14.01 4.01
CA THR A 505 19.26 -14.20 5.48
C THR A 505 17.81 -14.32 5.95
N LEU A 506 16.93 -13.44 5.48
CA LEU A 506 15.57 -13.32 5.99
C LEU A 506 14.57 -14.13 5.19
N VAL A 507 14.81 -14.45 3.92
CA VAL A 507 13.78 -14.96 3.01
C VAL A 507 14.16 -16.34 2.48
N GLU A 508 13.15 -17.15 2.20
CA GLU A 508 13.34 -18.37 1.44
C GLU A 508 13.54 -18.07 -0.04
N THR A 509 14.61 -18.63 -0.61
CA THR A 509 15.00 -18.47 -2.01
C THR A 509 15.42 -19.83 -2.56
N ALA A 510 15.38 -20.04 -3.89
CA ALA A 510 15.87 -21.29 -4.48
C ALA A 510 17.33 -21.58 -4.13
N ASP A 511 18.11 -20.53 -3.84
CA ASP A 511 19.51 -20.65 -3.47
C ASP A 511 19.67 -21.39 -2.13
N SER A 512 18.65 -21.44 -1.27
CA SER A 512 18.59 -22.15 0.03
C SER A 512 19.77 -21.89 0.98
N ALA A 513 20.65 -20.97 0.61
CA ALA A 513 21.87 -20.69 1.33
C ALA A 513 21.50 -19.90 2.60
N VAL A 514 21.95 -20.41 3.74
CA VAL A 514 21.87 -19.71 5.02
C VAL A 514 23.21 -18.98 5.16
N PHE A 515 23.21 -17.67 5.03
CA PHE A 515 24.35 -16.89 5.48
C PHE A 515 24.47 -17.08 7.01
N SER A 516 25.53 -17.77 7.45
CA SER A 516 25.73 -18.17 8.85
C SER A 516 27.00 -17.57 9.47
N GLY A 517 27.75 -16.75 8.72
CA GLY A 517 28.97 -16.10 9.18
C GLY A 517 28.75 -14.68 9.71
N ALA A 518 29.79 -14.09 10.31
CA ALA A 518 29.89 -12.64 10.43
C ALA A 518 30.30 -12.07 9.07
N VAL A 519 29.72 -10.92 8.68
CA VAL A 519 30.14 -10.22 7.45
C VAL A 519 31.48 -9.54 7.71
N ASP A 520 32.58 -10.09 7.18
CA ASP A 520 33.86 -9.40 7.19
C ASP A 520 33.92 -8.40 6.02
N VAL A 521 33.76 -7.12 6.35
CA VAL A 521 33.74 -6.01 5.40
C VAL A 521 35.06 -5.85 4.63
N GLU A 522 36.18 -6.38 5.13
CA GLU A 522 37.48 -6.31 4.44
C GLU A 522 37.62 -7.35 3.32
N THR A 523 36.88 -8.45 3.39
CA THR A 523 36.89 -9.52 2.37
C THR A 523 35.90 -9.28 1.21
N LEU A 524 35.07 -8.24 1.32
CA LEU A 524 33.99 -7.96 0.37
C LEU A 524 34.50 -7.33 -0.94
N PRO A 525 33.95 -7.76 -2.09
CA PRO A 525 34.36 -7.21 -3.36
C PRO A 525 33.89 -5.77 -3.61
N PRO A 526 34.71 -4.92 -4.25
CA PRO A 526 34.39 -3.51 -4.51
C PRO A 526 33.34 -3.29 -5.62
N ALA A 527 33.01 -4.34 -6.40
CA ALA A 527 32.13 -4.24 -7.58
C ALA A 527 30.64 -4.16 -7.24
N TYR A 528 30.23 -4.59 -6.03
CA TYR A 528 28.86 -4.40 -5.56
C TYR A 528 28.74 -3.09 -4.81
N PHE A 529 27.89 -2.21 -5.31
CA PHE A 529 27.52 -1.00 -4.61
C PHE A 529 26.85 -1.35 -3.27
N TRP A 530 27.22 -0.63 -2.21
CA TRP A 530 26.74 -0.91 -0.84
C TRP A 530 25.29 -0.52 -0.63
N SER A 531 24.87 0.55 -1.31
CA SER A 531 23.50 1.07 -1.30
C SER A 531 23.24 1.83 -2.60
N SER A 532 21.97 1.96 -2.97
CA SER A 532 21.52 2.76 -4.11
C SER A 532 20.86 4.04 -3.61
N TYR A 533 21.10 5.17 -4.29
CA TYR A 533 20.61 6.47 -3.88
C TYR A 533 19.11 6.68 -4.18
N ALA A 534 18.43 7.53 -3.40
CA ALA A 534 17.00 7.83 -3.53
C ALA A 534 16.70 8.82 -4.69
N PRO A 535 15.93 8.43 -5.72
CA PRO A 535 15.76 9.21 -6.95
C PRO A 535 14.79 10.41 -6.85
N GLU A 536 14.13 10.60 -5.72
CA GLU A 536 13.20 11.71 -5.45
C GLU A 536 13.88 13.08 -5.48
N LEU A 537 15.21 13.09 -5.34
CA LEU A 537 16.07 14.27 -5.41
C LEU A 537 16.66 14.50 -6.82
N GLY A 538 16.11 13.85 -7.86
CA GLY A 538 16.57 14.00 -9.24
C GLY A 538 17.90 13.29 -9.56
N LEU A 539 18.39 12.44 -8.65
CA LEU A 539 19.63 11.69 -8.81
C LEU A 539 19.35 10.27 -9.33
N SER A 540 20.18 9.78 -10.25
CA SER A 540 20.11 8.40 -10.75
C SER A 540 20.34 7.40 -9.60
N ASN A 541 19.69 6.22 -9.63
CA ASN A 541 19.93 5.07 -8.75
C ASN A 541 21.32 4.45 -9.01
N LYS A 542 22.36 5.27 -9.02
CA LYS A 542 23.75 4.83 -9.06
C LYS A 542 24.11 4.41 -7.65
N GLY A 543 24.73 3.25 -7.56
CA GLY A 543 25.16 2.78 -6.26
C GLY A 543 26.40 3.53 -5.76
N ILE A 544 26.64 3.47 -4.45
CA ILE A 544 27.77 4.14 -3.80
C ILE A 544 29.00 3.21 -3.77
N PRO A 545 30.20 3.65 -4.20
CA PRO A 545 31.44 2.88 -4.08
C PRO A 545 31.80 2.57 -2.62
N LEU A 546 32.44 1.41 -2.40
CA LEU A 546 32.84 0.91 -1.08
C LEU A 546 33.68 1.93 -0.28
N GLU A 547 34.63 2.62 -0.90
CA GLU A 547 35.48 3.61 -0.23
C GLU A 547 34.69 4.82 0.26
N GLN A 548 33.72 5.29 -0.53
CA GLN A 548 32.84 6.39 -0.15
C GLN A 548 31.93 5.98 1.01
N ALA A 549 31.35 4.78 0.98
CA ALA A 549 30.55 4.25 2.09
C ALA A 549 31.37 4.15 3.39
N ARG A 550 32.63 3.66 3.31
CA ARG A 550 33.56 3.59 4.44
C ARG A 550 33.93 4.96 4.99
N ALA A 551 34.15 5.96 4.12
CA ALA A 551 34.46 7.32 4.52
C ALA A 551 33.32 7.92 5.35
N THR A 552 32.06 7.71 4.93
CA THR A 552 30.88 8.15 5.68
C THR A 552 30.78 7.47 7.04
N LEU A 553 30.93 6.14 7.12
CA LEU A 553 30.88 5.40 8.40
C LEU A 553 31.92 5.90 9.41
N ARG A 554 33.16 6.14 8.95
CA ARG A 554 34.25 6.68 9.79
C ARG A 554 33.97 8.11 10.26
N LYS A 555 33.44 8.96 9.38
CA LYS A 555 33.11 10.36 9.68
C LYS A 555 32.15 10.48 10.87
N TYR A 556 31.22 9.54 11.00
CA TYR A 556 30.19 9.54 12.04
C TYR A 556 30.48 8.59 13.22
N GLN A 557 31.68 8.01 13.29
CA GLN A 557 32.10 7.09 14.37
C GLN A 557 31.13 5.92 14.58
N LEU A 558 30.57 5.42 13.48
CA LEU A 558 29.61 4.33 13.50
C LEU A 558 30.37 3.01 13.44
N ASP A 559 30.30 2.27 14.55
CA ASP A 559 30.97 0.99 14.72
C ASP A 559 30.24 -0.10 13.94
N VAL A 560 30.94 -0.72 12.98
CA VAL A 560 30.43 -1.79 12.13
C VAL A 560 30.49 -3.14 12.87
N ASP A 561 31.31 -3.24 13.91
CA ASP A 561 31.66 -4.51 14.57
C ASP A 561 30.92 -4.73 15.91
N GLY A 562 30.00 -3.83 16.28
CA GLY A 562 29.13 -4.00 17.45
C GLY A 562 29.87 -4.03 18.79
N ALA A 563 30.94 -3.26 18.93
CA ALA A 563 31.83 -3.30 20.09
C ALA A 563 32.23 -1.90 20.57
N THR A 564 31.28 -1.01 20.91
CA THR A 564 31.45 -0.07 22.04
C THR A 564 30.17 0.72 22.36
N ALA A 565 29.91 0.90 23.66
CA ALA A 565 28.81 1.68 24.19
C ALA A 565 29.13 3.17 24.26
N ALA A 566 28.09 3.99 24.03
CA ALA A 566 27.88 5.38 24.45
C ALA A 566 29.12 6.25 24.77
N GLY A 567 29.36 7.27 23.94
CA GLY A 567 30.25 8.40 24.26
C GLY A 567 29.70 9.71 23.68
N GLU A 568 29.70 10.75 24.50
CA GLU A 568 29.27 12.13 24.24
C GLU A 568 30.00 12.76 23.05
N LEU A 569 29.35 13.67 22.30
CA LEU A 569 30.06 14.59 21.40
C LEU A 569 29.44 15.99 21.33
N ALA A 570 30.37 16.92 21.22
CA ALA A 570 30.34 18.34 21.54
C ALA A 570 29.79 19.24 20.40
N ALA A 571 29.60 20.51 20.76
CA ALA A 571 29.00 21.58 20.00
C ALA A 571 29.91 22.27 18.95
N GLU A 572 29.24 23.08 18.10
CA GLU A 572 29.71 24.17 17.20
C GLU A 572 30.29 23.74 15.83
N ARG A 573 30.09 24.42 14.68
CA ARG A 573 29.66 25.81 14.36
C ARG A 573 29.35 25.93 12.83
N GLU A 574 28.56 26.93 12.43
CA GLU A 574 28.34 27.38 11.02
C GLU A 574 29.59 28.04 10.38
N PRO A 575 29.59 28.24 9.04
CA PRO A 575 29.44 29.62 8.56
C PRO A 575 28.58 29.82 7.29
N GLU A 576 28.05 31.04 7.22
CA GLU A 576 27.28 31.72 6.16
C GLU A 576 28.04 31.93 4.82
N GLY A 577 27.28 32.18 3.75
CA GLY A 577 27.76 32.80 2.52
C GLY A 577 26.69 32.91 1.41
N GLU A 578 26.05 34.08 1.30
CA GLU A 578 25.09 34.46 0.24
C GLU A 578 25.74 34.54 -1.16
N LYS A 579 25.00 34.12 -2.21
CA LYS A 579 25.06 34.71 -3.56
C LYS A 579 23.69 34.66 -4.27
N GLU A 580 23.39 35.78 -4.92
CA GLU A 580 22.15 36.14 -5.64
C GLU A 580 21.89 35.38 -6.96
N GLU A 581 20.65 35.59 -7.41
CA GLU A 581 19.76 34.93 -8.37
C GLU A 581 20.21 34.76 -9.83
N GLY A 582 19.56 33.77 -10.48
CA GLY A 582 19.33 33.69 -11.93
C GLY A 582 18.16 32.76 -12.25
N GLU A 583 17.08 33.31 -12.81
CA GLU A 583 15.84 32.61 -13.18
C GLU A 583 16.02 31.52 -14.24
N GLY A 584 15.44 30.34 -13.99
CA GLY A 584 15.20 29.26 -14.94
C GLY A 584 14.94 27.94 -14.22
N ASP A 585 13.80 27.29 -14.50
CA ASP A 585 13.35 26.00 -13.94
C ASP A 585 14.44 24.91 -13.92
N ALA A 586 15.26 24.90 -12.87
CA ALA A 586 16.28 23.93 -12.59
C ALA A 586 15.96 23.27 -11.24
N LEU A 587 15.58 21.99 -11.32
CA LEU A 587 15.55 21.07 -10.19
C LEU A 587 16.85 21.19 -9.40
N PHE A 588 16.73 21.35 -8.08
CA PHE A 588 17.80 21.38 -7.08
C PHE A 588 18.96 20.42 -7.46
N GLN A 589 20.12 20.99 -7.83
CA GLN A 589 21.39 20.28 -7.77
C GLN A 589 22.09 20.74 -6.50
N PRO A 590 22.18 19.90 -5.45
CA PRO A 590 23.03 20.24 -4.31
C PRO A 590 24.50 20.20 -4.75
N ALA A 591 25.31 21.09 -4.18
CA ALA A 591 26.75 21.08 -4.37
C ALA A 591 27.33 19.73 -3.89
N ASP A 592 28.39 19.25 -4.55
CA ASP A 592 29.01 17.92 -4.36
C ASP A 592 29.41 17.57 -2.91
N GLY A 593 29.35 18.51 -1.96
CA GLY A 593 29.64 18.31 -0.54
C GLY A 593 28.45 17.90 0.36
N GLU A 594 27.19 18.01 -0.09
CA GLU A 594 26.00 17.69 0.75
C GLU A 594 25.44 16.27 0.54
N LEU A 595 25.95 15.53 -0.45
CA LEU A 595 25.59 14.12 -0.69
C LEU A 595 25.95 13.18 0.48
N GLU A 596 26.85 13.62 1.37
CA GLU A 596 27.28 12.85 2.55
C GLU A 596 26.23 12.77 3.67
N LEU A 597 25.21 13.64 3.67
CA LEU A 597 24.12 13.67 4.66
C LEU A 597 22.98 12.69 4.35
N LEU A 598 23.01 12.05 3.17
CA LEU A 598 21.90 11.26 2.62
C LEU A 598 22.08 9.75 2.71
N VAL A 599 23.25 9.26 3.13
CA VAL A 599 23.35 7.96 3.80
C VAL A 599 22.60 8.16 5.10
N SER A 600 21.34 7.73 5.21
CA SER A 600 20.52 8.18 6.32
C SER A 600 21.14 7.74 7.65
N LEU A 601 21.65 8.73 8.38
CA LEU A 601 22.10 8.63 9.76
C LEU A 601 20.97 8.19 10.70
N ASP A 602 19.71 8.25 10.25
CA ASP A 602 18.55 7.65 10.89
C ASP A 602 18.64 6.12 10.99
N VAL A 603 19.43 5.45 10.15
CA VAL A 603 19.74 4.02 10.35
C VAL A 603 20.58 3.81 11.61
N LEU A 604 21.26 4.86 12.11
CA LEU A 604 22.33 4.70 13.10
C LEU A 604 22.36 5.63 14.32
N GLN A 605 21.63 6.76 14.47
CA GLN A 605 21.56 7.45 15.78
C GLN A 605 20.52 8.59 15.98
N ARG A 606 19.85 8.55 17.16
CA ARG A 606 19.32 9.64 18.03
C ARG A 606 18.32 10.68 17.48
N VAL A 607 17.23 10.21 16.90
CA VAL A 607 15.87 10.74 17.22
C VAL A 607 15.23 9.69 18.15
N THR A 608 14.16 9.97 18.92
CA THR A 608 13.50 8.97 19.80
C THR A 608 12.99 7.70 19.09
N ASN A 609 13.26 7.57 17.79
CA ASN A 609 13.13 6.42 16.93
C ASN A 609 14.35 5.50 17.02
N THR A 610 14.38 4.59 18.01
CA THR A 610 15.37 3.49 17.97
C THR A 610 14.96 2.54 16.86
N GLY A 611 15.65 2.59 15.72
CA GLY A 611 15.40 1.69 14.60
C GLY A 611 15.57 0.23 15.04
N SER A 612 14.51 -0.57 14.95
CA SER A 612 14.66 -2.02 15.10
C SER A 612 15.43 -2.58 13.89
N ASN A 613 16.18 -3.67 14.07
CA ASN A 613 16.84 -4.36 12.95
C ASN A 613 15.87 -5.07 11.98
N ARG A 614 14.57 -4.85 12.14
CA ARG A 614 13.51 -5.46 11.32
C ARG A 614 13.20 -4.59 10.11
N LEU A 615 12.80 -5.22 9.02
CA LEU A 615 12.38 -4.54 7.80
C LEU A 615 11.08 -3.76 8.05
N ASN A 616 11.13 -2.43 7.89
CA ASN A 616 9.99 -1.53 8.06
C ASN A 616 9.86 -0.59 6.86
N GLU A 617 8.80 0.20 6.81
CA GLU A 617 8.50 1.07 5.65
C GLU A 617 9.66 2.03 5.33
N SER A 618 10.31 2.64 6.33
CA SER A 618 11.47 3.52 6.08
C SER A 618 12.67 2.78 5.48
N ARG A 619 12.93 1.54 5.91
CA ARG A 619 13.99 0.70 5.33
C ARG A 619 13.64 0.25 3.92
N LEU A 620 12.38 -0.05 3.63
CA LEU A 620 11.93 -0.37 2.27
C LEU A 620 12.16 0.83 1.33
N CYS A 621 11.80 2.04 1.75
CA CYS A 621 11.93 3.26 0.94
C CYS A 621 13.36 3.60 0.50
N LYS A 622 14.36 3.48 1.40
CA LYS A 622 15.75 3.92 1.11
C LYS A 622 16.81 2.82 1.19
N GLY A 623 16.57 1.78 1.99
CA GLY A 623 17.56 0.75 2.29
C GLY A 623 17.57 -0.43 1.33
N THR A 624 16.55 -0.59 0.48
CA THR A 624 16.38 -1.80 -0.36
C THR A 624 16.37 -1.55 -1.86
N LEU A 625 16.81 -0.36 -2.30
CA LEU A 625 16.86 0.06 -3.69
C LEU A 625 17.95 -0.68 -4.47
N PHE A 626 17.67 -1.03 -5.72
CA PHE A 626 18.60 -1.66 -6.65
C PHE A 626 19.32 -0.60 -7.49
N ALA A 627 20.55 -0.93 -7.91
CA ALA A 627 21.36 -0.03 -8.72
C ALA A 627 20.96 -0.13 -10.19
N GLU A 628 20.79 1.00 -10.86
CA GLU A 628 20.59 1.04 -12.32
C GLU A 628 21.90 0.64 -13.01
N LEU A 629 21.87 -0.45 -13.78
CA LEU A 629 23.03 -0.97 -14.51
C LEU A 629 23.08 -0.43 -15.94
N SER A 630 21.94 -0.42 -16.62
CA SER A 630 21.84 0.01 -18.01
C SER A 630 20.41 0.41 -18.37
N TYR A 631 20.25 1.01 -19.53
CA TYR A 631 18.94 1.33 -20.10
C TYR A 631 18.86 0.93 -21.58
N LEU A 632 17.66 0.57 -22.01
CA LEU A 632 17.30 0.27 -23.39
C LEU A 632 16.53 1.44 -23.97
N TYR A 633 16.72 1.68 -25.25
CA TYR A 633 15.91 2.61 -26.03
C TYR A 633 15.64 2.02 -27.40
N ASN A 634 14.45 2.27 -27.94
CA ASN A 634 14.15 1.87 -29.30
C ASN A 634 14.79 2.88 -30.28
N LYS A 635 15.63 2.40 -31.20
CA LYS A 635 16.30 3.26 -32.18
C LYS A 635 15.37 3.75 -33.30
N HIS A 636 14.27 3.04 -33.57
CA HIS A 636 13.37 3.34 -34.70
C HIS A 636 12.18 4.19 -34.32
N THR A 637 11.71 4.12 -33.08
CA THR A 637 10.54 4.88 -32.62
C THR A 637 10.81 5.53 -31.26
N PRO A 638 10.39 6.80 -31.08
CA PRO A 638 10.46 7.46 -29.78
C PRO A 638 9.32 7.05 -28.83
N ASN A 639 8.51 6.06 -29.19
CA ASN A 639 7.35 5.63 -28.41
C ASN A 639 7.76 4.82 -27.18
N ALA A 640 6.94 4.92 -26.13
CA ALA A 640 7.15 4.20 -24.88
C ALA A 640 6.98 2.67 -25.06
N PHE A 641 7.68 1.90 -24.23
CA PHE A 641 7.50 0.46 -24.13
C PHE A 641 6.15 0.15 -23.47
N ILE A 642 5.49 -0.94 -23.89
CA ILE A 642 4.14 -1.29 -23.42
C ILE A 642 3.98 -2.77 -23.02
N ALA A 643 4.84 -3.64 -23.53
CA ALA A 643 4.86 -5.06 -23.17
C ALA A 643 6.31 -5.57 -23.17
N VAL A 644 6.59 -6.51 -22.30
CA VAL A 644 7.89 -7.18 -22.17
C VAL A 644 7.66 -8.65 -21.84
N CYS A 645 8.48 -9.53 -22.39
CA CYS A 645 8.58 -10.92 -21.95
C CYS A 645 10.03 -11.39 -21.94
N CYS A 646 10.34 -12.32 -21.05
CA CYS A 646 11.62 -13.02 -21.00
C CYS A 646 11.42 -14.49 -21.37
N ASP A 647 12.29 -15.04 -22.22
CA ASP A 647 12.45 -16.48 -22.42
C ASP A 647 13.74 -16.92 -21.72
N ASP A 648 13.63 -17.48 -20.51
CA ASP A 648 14.78 -17.91 -19.70
C ASP A 648 15.61 -19.03 -20.36
N VAL A 649 15.02 -19.83 -21.26
CA VAL A 649 15.70 -20.94 -21.94
C VAL A 649 16.55 -20.41 -23.09
N ALA A 650 15.95 -19.57 -23.95
CA ALA A 650 16.66 -18.89 -25.02
C ALA A 650 17.59 -17.80 -24.47
N ASP A 651 17.31 -17.31 -23.26
CA ASP A 651 17.91 -16.15 -22.61
C ASP A 651 17.81 -14.88 -23.47
N LEU A 652 16.58 -14.66 -23.96
CA LEU A 652 16.19 -13.55 -24.80
C LEU A 652 15.08 -12.74 -24.13
N VAL A 653 15.11 -11.43 -24.33
CA VAL A 653 14.07 -10.50 -23.91
C VAL A 653 13.43 -9.91 -25.16
N VAL A 654 12.09 -9.85 -25.18
CA VAL A 654 11.36 -9.18 -26.24
C VAL A 654 10.52 -8.05 -25.65
N THR A 655 10.66 -6.86 -26.23
CA THR A 655 9.92 -5.66 -25.82
C THR A 655 9.10 -5.12 -26.97
N ALA A 656 7.88 -4.66 -26.70
CA ALA A 656 7.02 -3.98 -27.67
C ALA A 656 6.85 -2.50 -27.34
N THR A 657 6.69 -1.66 -28.37
CA THR A 657 6.38 -0.23 -28.22
C THR A 657 4.91 0.08 -28.52
N VAL A 658 4.42 1.19 -27.95
CA VAL A 658 3.14 1.77 -28.36
C VAL A 658 3.25 2.19 -29.82
N GLY A 659 2.23 1.87 -30.62
CA GLY A 659 2.21 2.21 -32.04
C GLY A 659 0.80 2.26 -32.63
N SER A 660 0.60 3.18 -33.56
CA SER A 660 -0.61 3.32 -34.38
C SER A 660 -0.40 2.89 -35.84
N THR A 661 0.87 2.74 -36.25
CA THR A 661 1.29 2.31 -37.58
C THR A 661 2.15 1.04 -37.48
N GLU A 662 2.44 0.41 -38.62
CA GLU A 662 3.33 -0.76 -38.68
C GLU A 662 4.79 -0.40 -38.37
N GLU A 663 5.23 0.80 -38.72
CA GLU A 663 6.57 1.31 -38.44
C GLU A 663 6.79 1.61 -36.95
N ASP A 664 5.72 1.95 -36.22
CA ASP A 664 5.78 2.23 -34.78
C ASP A 664 5.58 0.98 -33.90
N SER A 665 4.86 -0.03 -34.43
CA SER A 665 4.43 -1.22 -33.68
C SER A 665 5.46 -2.34 -33.76
N VAL A 666 6.70 -2.00 -33.40
CA VAL A 666 7.88 -2.89 -33.56
C VAL A 666 8.13 -3.69 -32.29
N LEU A 667 8.50 -4.96 -32.45
CA LEU A 667 9.07 -5.76 -31.37
C LEU A 667 10.60 -5.72 -31.47
N SER A 668 11.28 -5.46 -30.36
CA SER A 668 12.74 -5.48 -30.27
C SER A 668 13.17 -6.71 -29.48
N VAL A 669 14.12 -7.47 -30.02
CA VAL A 669 14.70 -8.67 -29.39
C VAL A 669 16.09 -8.32 -28.86
N TRP A 670 16.33 -8.70 -27.61
CA TRP A 670 17.56 -8.41 -26.88
C TRP A 670 18.14 -9.71 -26.30
N SER A 671 19.45 -9.90 -26.44
CA SER A 671 20.19 -10.98 -25.82
C SER A 671 20.62 -10.62 -24.41
N ASN A 672 20.40 -11.54 -23.48
CA ASN A 672 20.83 -11.41 -22.10
C ASN A 672 22.21 -12.06 -21.80
N ARG A 673 22.70 -12.94 -22.69
CA ARG A 673 23.97 -13.68 -22.51
C ARG A 673 25.23 -12.85 -22.70
N ALA A 674 25.13 -11.75 -23.45
CA ALA A 674 26.27 -11.20 -24.19
C ALA A 674 27.04 -10.08 -23.46
N SER A 675 26.69 -9.70 -22.23
CA SER A 675 27.32 -8.53 -21.59
C SER A 675 27.93 -8.79 -20.21
N ALA A 676 29.19 -8.39 -20.07
CA ALA A 676 29.95 -8.44 -18.81
C ALA A 676 29.49 -7.37 -17.79
N ASP A 677 28.89 -6.27 -18.27
CA ASP A 677 28.45 -5.13 -17.46
C ASP A 677 26.97 -5.22 -17.03
N GLY A 678 26.28 -6.33 -17.34
CA GLY A 678 24.85 -6.49 -17.04
C GLY A 678 23.93 -5.67 -17.95
N SER A 679 24.38 -5.22 -19.12
CA SER A 679 23.51 -4.67 -20.16
C SER A 679 22.90 -5.74 -21.08
N LEU A 680 21.81 -5.38 -21.77
CA LEU A 680 21.18 -6.24 -22.79
C LEU A 680 21.66 -5.82 -24.19
N VAL A 681 22.00 -6.80 -25.02
CA VAL A 681 22.51 -6.57 -26.37
C VAL A 681 21.38 -6.69 -27.39
N PHE A 682 21.13 -5.62 -28.14
CA PHE A 682 20.14 -5.65 -29.22
C PHE A 682 20.51 -6.68 -30.29
N GLN A 683 19.54 -7.50 -30.72
CA GLN A 683 19.73 -8.50 -31.79
C GLN A 683 18.95 -8.15 -33.05
N GLN A 684 17.63 -7.99 -32.96
CA GLN A 684 16.77 -7.85 -34.13
C GLN A 684 15.45 -7.14 -33.85
N TYR A 685 14.81 -6.70 -34.93
CA TYR A 685 13.44 -6.18 -34.92
C TYR A 685 12.49 -7.16 -35.60
N LEU A 686 11.26 -7.27 -35.08
CA LEU A 686 10.17 -8.02 -35.72
C LEU A 686 9.08 -7.06 -36.16
N ALA A 687 8.79 -7.04 -37.46
CA ALA A 687 7.83 -6.13 -38.09
C ALA A 687 6.62 -6.89 -38.65
N GLY A 688 5.44 -6.25 -38.61
CA GLY A 688 4.24 -6.74 -39.28
C GLY A 688 2.92 -6.52 -38.54
N HIS A 689 2.97 -6.17 -37.26
CA HIS A 689 1.78 -5.73 -36.54
C HIS A 689 1.39 -4.33 -36.99
N ARG A 690 0.09 -4.07 -37.16
CA ARG A 690 -0.41 -2.77 -37.66
C ARG A 690 -0.79 -1.79 -36.57
N SER A 691 -0.71 -2.22 -35.32
CA SER A 691 -1.03 -1.45 -34.13
C SER A 691 -0.34 -2.08 -32.92
N THR A 692 -0.46 -1.41 -31.77
CA THR A 692 0.21 -1.77 -30.52
C THR A 692 0.04 -3.25 -30.17
N VAL A 693 1.17 -3.94 -29.99
CA VAL A 693 1.24 -5.28 -29.41
C VAL A 693 1.22 -5.15 -27.89
N VAL A 694 0.31 -5.87 -27.21
CA VAL A 694 0.13 -5.76 -25.75
C VAL A 694 0.38 -7.07 -25.00
N THR A 695 0.48 -8.19 -25.71
CA THR A 695 0.80 -9.49 -25.13
C THR A 695 1.86 -10.21 -25.95
N LEU A 696 2.79 -10.84 -25.23
CA LEU A 696 3.91 -11.61 -25.75
C LEU A 696 4.02 -12.90 -24.93
N THR A 697 4.04 -14.05 -25.60
CA THR A 697 4.09 -15.35 -24.91
C THR A 697 5.15 -16.23 -25.55
N PRO A 698 6.30 -16.46 -24.88
CA PRO A 698 7.25 -17.47 -25.32
C PRO A 698 6.69 -18.87 -25.07
N PHE A 699 6.95 -19.80 -25.98
CA PHE A 699 6.56 -21.20 -25.87
C PHE A 699 7.52 -22.10 -26.65
N ALA A 700 7.39 -23.42 -26.50
CA ALA A 700 8.15 -24.39 -27.28
C ALA A 700 7.19 -25.23 -28.14
N CYS A 701 7.61 -25.55 -29.36
CA CYS A 701 6.86 -26.39 -30.28
C CYS A 701 7.82 -27.10 -31.25
N ALA A 702 7.64 -28.39 -31.50
CA ALA A 702 8.45 -29.17 -32.44
C ALA A 702 9.99 -29.04 -32.19
N GLY A 703 10.41 -28.96 -30.92
CA GLY A 703 11.82 -28.78 -30.55
C GLY A 703 12.41 -27.39 -30.77
N ALA A 704 11.64 -26.45 -31.33
CA ALA A 704 12.03 -25.04 -31.49
C ALA A 704 11.40 -24.16 -30.41
N ARG A 705 12.06 -23.03 -30.09
CA ARG A 705 11.47 -21.95 -29.31
C ARG A 705 10.66 -21.06 -30.23
N CYS A 706 9.48 -20.66 -29.78
CA CYS A 706 8.58 -19.79 -30.51
C CYS A 706 8.08 -18.65 -29.62
N LEU A 707 7.55 -17.60 -30.25
CA LEU A 707 6.95 -16.45 -29.61
C LEU A 707 5.59 -16.17 -30.25
N LEU A 708 4.54 -16.04 -29.44
CA LEU A 708 3.26 -15.50 -29.86
C LEU A 708 3.21 -14.00 -29.54
N SER A 709 2.81 -13.18 -30.51
CA SER A 709 2.54 -11.75 -30.30
C SER A 709 1.13 -11.38 -30.76
N ALA A 710 0.45 -10.54 -29.97
CA ALA A 710 -0.89 -10.07 -30.28
C ALA A 710 -1.22 -8.71 -29.63
N GLY A 711 -2.21 -8.01 -30.19
CA GLY A 711 -2.72 -6.81 -29.54
C GLY A 711 -3.87 -6.10 -30.24
N LYS A 712 -3.72 -4.78 -30.42
CA LYS A 712 -4.79 -3.88 -30.89
C LYS A 712 -5.18 -4.10 -32.34
N ASP A 713 -4.29 -4.67 -33.16
CA ASP A 713 -4.58 -5.00 -34.54
C ASP A 713 -5.46 -6.27 -34.70
N ARG A 714 -5.70 -6.98 -33.59
CA ARG A 714 -6.56 -8.18 -33.50
C ARG A 714 -5.99 -9.39 -34.25
N GLN A 715 -4.69 -9.35 -34.56
CA GLN A 715 -3.97 -10.43 -35.21
C GLN A 715 -3.15 -11.22 -34.19
N LEU A 716 -3.02 -12.51 -34.43
CA LEU A 716 -2.02 -13.35 -33.77
C LEU A 716 -0.89 -13.62 -34.74
N ARG A 717 0.35 -13.45 -34.28
CA ARG A 717 1.55 -13.79 -35.05
C ARG A 717 2.43 -14.73 -34.23
N VAL A 718 2.90 -15.79 -34.89
CA VAL A 718 3.88 -16.73 -34.32
C VAL A 718 5.21 -16.49 -35.01
N TRP A 719 6.24 -16.36 -34.18
CA TRP A 719 7.63 -16.25 -34.60
C TRP A 719 8.39 -17.48 -34.13
N ARG A 720 9.17 -18.11 -35.01
CA ARG A 720 9.98 -19.28 -34.69
C ARG A 720 11.45 -18.88 -34.60
N LEU A 721 12.13 -19.30 -33.54
CA LEU A 721 13.55 -19.07 -33.35
C LEU A 721 14.35 -20.06 -34.22
N GLY A 722 15.15 -19.51 -35.13
CA GLY A 722 16.09 -20.26 -35.97
C GLY A 722 17.31 -20.75 -35.20
N THR A 723 18.11 -21.58 -35.86
CA THR A 723 19.38 -22.10 -35.30
C THR A 723 20.48 -21.03 -35.21
N ASP A 724 20.31 -19.93 -35.94
CA ASP A 724 21.14 -18.73 -35.89
C ASP A 724 20.84 -17.84 -34.67
N GLY A 725 19.82 -18.19 -33.88
CA GLY A 725 19.39 -17.41 -32.71
C GLY A 725 18.52 -16.20 -33.06
N LEU A 726 17.99 -16.15 -34.29
CA LEU A 726 17.13 -15.07 -34.78
C LEU A 726 15.68 -15.58 -34.96
N TYR A 727 14.69 -14.72 -34.71
CA TYR A 727 13.29 -15.08 -34.91
C TYR A 727 12.86 -14.79 -36.36
N GLU A 728 12.16 -15.76 -36.96
CA GLU A 728 11.52 -15.68 -38.27
C GLU A 728 10.00 -15.71 -38.13
N ALA A 729 9.27 -15.04 -39.04
CA ALA A 729 7.81 -15.10 -39.08
C ALA A 729 7.35 -16.48 -39.56
N ASP A 730 6.45 -17.13 -38.82
CA ASP A 730 6.06 -18.51 -39.11
C ASP A 730 4.55 -18.68 -39.41
N ALA A 731 3.67 -18.15 -38.56
CA ALA A 731 2.22 -18.24 -38.77
C ALA A 731 1.49 -16.95 -38.40
N VAL A 732 0.37 -16.65 -39.08
CA VAL A 732 -0.45 -15.46 -38.82
C VAL A 732 -1.93 -15.79 -38.88
N ALA A 733 -2.69 -15.40 -37.85
CA ALA A 733 -4.15 -15.38 -37.87
C ALA A 733 -4.65 -13.93 -37.94
N SER A 734 -5.08 -13.50 -39.13
CA SER A 734 -5.42 -12.08 -39.41
C SER A 734 -6.78 -11.62 -38.89
N LYS A 735 -7.66 -12.55 -38.48
CA LYS A 735 -9.00 -12.29 -37.92
C LYS A 735 -9.23 -13.12 -36.65
N ALA A 736 -8.30 -13.05 -35.71
CA ALA A 736 -8.36 -13.90 -34.52
C ALA A 736 -9.52 -13.53 -33.60
N HIS A 737 -9.74 -12.23 -33.37
CA HIS A 737 -10.77 -11.71 -32.47
C HIS A 737 -11.51 -10.49 -33.07
N ALA A 738 -12.70 -10.20 -32.55
CA ALA A 738 -13.51 -9.07 -33.01
C ALA A 738 -13.01 -7.73 -32.44
N ARG A 739 -12.36 -7.78 -31.28
CA ARG A 739 -11.76 -6.64 -30.57
C ARG A 739 -10.32 -6.97 -30.16
N ILE A 740 -9.69 -6.03 -29.44
CA ILE A 740 -8.30 -6.07 -28.98
C ILE A 740 -8.05 -7.37 -28.20
N VAL A 741 -6.97 -8.08 -28.52
CA VAL A 741 -6.46 -9.20 -27.73
C VAL A 741 -5.61 -8.62 -26.60
N TRP A 742 -6.03 -8.82 -25.34
CA TRP A 742 -5.35 -8.22 -24.18
C TRP A 742 -4.26 -9.12 -23.59
N SER A 743 -4.48 -10.43 -23.60
CA SER A 743 -3.59 -11.39 -22.94
C SER A 743 -3.54 -12.70 -23.70
N SER A 744 -2.41 -13.37 -23.62
CA SER A 744 -2.21 -14.72 -24.14
C SER A 744 -1.36 -15.56 -23.19
N CYS A 745 -1.55 -16.87 -23.19
CA CYS A 745 -0.71 -17.80 -22.45
C CYS A 745 -0.55 -19.14 -23.19
N CYS A 746 0.49 -19.89 -22.85
CA CYS A 746 0.70 -21.24 -23.34
C CYS A 746 0.01 -22.23 -22.40
N VAL A 747 -0.91 -23.04 -22.94
CA VAL A 747 -1.62 -24.09 -22.20
C VAL A 747 -0.77 -25.36 -22.11
N GLY A 748 -0.06 -25.69 -23.18
CA GLY A 748 0.82 -26.85 -23.23
C GLY A 748 1.29 -27.16 -24.64
N ALA A 749 2.30 -28.02 -24.76
CA ALA A 749 2.79 -28.51 -26.05
C ALA A 749 2.85 -30.04 -26.06
N ARG A 750 2.56 -30.64 -27.22
CA ARG A 750 2.59 -32.08 -27.45
C ARG A 750 3.23 -32.37 -28.80
N GLY A 751 4.45 -32.89 -28.78
CA GLY A 751 5.19 -33.21 -30.01
C GLY A 751 5.37 -31.99 -30.91
N ALA A 752 4.76 -32.04 -32.09
CA ALA A 752 4.79 -30.96 -33.08
C ALA A 752 3.72 -29.87 -32.86
N GLU A 753 2.90 -29.97 -31.82
CA GLU A 753 1.78 -29.05 -31.59
C GLU A 753 1.94 -28.25 -30.30
N ALA A 754 1.49 -27.00 -30.33
CA ALA A 754 1.34 -26.17 -29.14
C ALA A 754 -0.08 -25.62 -29.03
N TRP A 755 -0.58 -25.57 -27.80
CA TRP A 755 -1.89 -25.06 -27.43
C TRP A 755 -1.75 -23.73 -26.72
N LEU A 756 -2.42 -22.71 -27.25
CA LEU A 756 -2.32 -21.32 -26.80
C LEU A 756 -3.72 -20.81 -26.46
N ALA A 757 -3.85 -20.02 -25.39
CA ALA A 757 -5.09 -19.34 -25.02
C ALA A 757 -4.96 -17.83 -25.24
N THR A 758 -6.02 -17.19 -25.71
CA THR A 758 -6.09 -15.74 -25.90
C THR A 758 -7.36 -15.17 -25.27
N GLY A 759 -7.21 -14.10 -24.49
CA GLY A 759 -8.30 -13.33 -23.91
C GLY A 759 -8.45 -11.98 -24.59
N SER A 760 -9.69 -11.60 -24.90
CA SER A 760 -9.99 -10.41 -25.70
C SER A 760 -11.07 -9.51 -25.10
N ARG A 761 -11.03 -8.24 -25.51
CA ARG A 761 -12.06 -7.23 -25.19
C ARG A 761 -13.44 -7.56 -25.77
N ASP A 762 -13.55 -8.51 -26.70
CA ASP A 762 -14.83 -9.01 -27.20
C ASP A 762 -15.53 -9.97 -26.22
N ALA A 763 -15.02 -10.07 -24.99
CA ALA A 763 -15.51 -10.95 -23.93
C ALA A 763 -15.43 -12.43 -24.31
N THR A 764 -14.43 -12.82 -25.11
CA THR A 764 -14.15 -14.22 -25.43
C THR A 764 -12.76 -14.67 -24.99
N VAL A 765 -12.69 -15.94 -24.59
CA VAL A 765 -11.45 -16.71 -24.50
C VAL A 765 -11.42 -17.71 -25.64
N LYS A 766 -10.36 -17.69 -26.45
CA LYS A 766 -10.17 -18.66 -27.53
C LYS A 766 -8.97 -19.55 -27.27
N LEU A 767 -9.09 -20.82 -27.65
CA LEU A 767 -7.99 -21.78 -27.69
C LEU A 767 -7.56 -22.03 -29.12
N TRP A 768 -6.25 -21.98 -29.32
CA TRP A 768 -5.58 -22.12 -30.60
C TRP A 768 -4.67 -23.32 -30.57
N ARG A 769 -4.69 -24.11 -31.65
CA ARG A 769 -3.69 -25.14 -31.94
C ARG A 769 -2.74 -24.59 -32.99
N TYR A 770 -1.47 -24.50 -32.63
CA TYR A 770 -0.38 -24.22 -33.54
C TYR A 770 0.31 -25.52 -33.90
N ASP A 771 0.30 -25.87 -35.18
CA ASP A 771 1.01 -27.01 -35.73
C ASP A 771 2.37 -26.53 -36.26
N GLY A 772 3.45 -27.01 -35.64
CA GLY A 772 4.82 -26.64 -35.96
C GLY A 772 5.35 -27.29 -37.24
N GLU A 773 4.73 -28.34 -37.76
CA GLU A 773 5.09 -28.93 -39.05
C GLU A 773 4.33 -28.25 -40.18
N ALA A 774 3.01 -28.08 -40.02
CA ALA A 774 2.16 -27.38 -40.99
C ALA A 774 2.34 -25.86 -40.98
N ARG A 775 2.98 -25.31 -39.92
CA ARG A 775 3.16 -23.88 -39.67
C ARG A 775 1.83 -23.13 -39.71
N GLU A 776 0.78 -23.75 -39.14
CA GLU A 776 -0.59 -23.24 -39.17
C GLU A 776 -1.11 -22.98 -37.76
N LEU A 777 -1.82 -21.87 -37.59
CA LEU A 777 -2.50 -21.51 -36.36
C LEU A 777 -4.02 -21.58 -36.56
N SER A 778 -4.69 -22.48 -35.82
CA SER A 778 -6.11 -22.79 -35.99
C SER A 778 -6.90 -22.66 -34.68
N GLU A 779 -8.08 -22.04 -34.73
CA GLU A 779 -8.99 -21.95 -33.58
C GLU A 779 -9.67 -23.31 -33.33
N ARG A 780 -9.77 -23.72 -32.07
CA ARG A 780 -10.36 -25.02 -31.68
C ARG A 780 -11.47 -24.91 -30.65
N SER A 781 -11.50 -23.85 -29.85
CA SER A 781 -12.56 -23.58 -28.88
C SER A 781 -12.71 -22.09 -28.65
N CYS A 782 -13.93 -21.66 -28.30
CA CYS A 782 -14.26 -20.30 -27.92
C CYS A 782 -15.27 -20.34 -26.77
N VAL A 783 -14.98 -19.60 -25.70
CA VAL A 783 -15.85 -19.44 -24.53
C VAL A 783 -16.22 -17.97 -24.41
N GLN A 784 -17.51 -17.71 -24.18
CA GLN A 784 -18.03 -16.35 -23.95
C GLN A 784 -18.04 -16.07 -22.45
N CYS A 785 -17.51 -14.92 -22.06
CA CYS A 785 -17.52 -14.41 -20.70
C CYS A 785 -18.54 -13.26 -20.55
N GLU A 786 -18.85 -12.91 -19.30
CA GLU A 786 -19.78 -11.83 -18.95
C GLU A 786 -19.25 -10.44 -19.33
N CYS A 787 -17.93 -10.25 -19.26
CA CYS A 787 -17.24 -9.00 -19.53
C CYS A 787 -15.94 -9.23 -20.33
N ALA A 788 -15.30 -8.13 -20.76
CA ALA A 788 -14.02 -8.17 -21.46
C ALA A 788 -12.97 -8.96 -20.67
N VAL A 789 -12.27 -9.87 -21.37
CA VAL A 789 -11.18 -10.66 -20.78
C VAL A 789 -9.89 -9.87 -20.88
N THR A 790 -9.22 -9.68 -19.75
CA THR A 790 -8.07 -8.78 -19.63
C THR A 790 -6.79 -9.51 -19.28
N ALA A 791 -6.87 -10.68 -18.64
CA ALA A 791 -5.72 -11.53 -18.32
C ALA A 791 -6.07 -13.01 -18.47
N VAL A 792 -5.13 -13.82 -18.93
CA VAL A 792 -5.25 -15.29 -18.96
C VAL A 792 -3.91 -15.92 -18.56
N GLY A 793 -3.95 -16.99 -17.77
CA GLY A 793 -2.79 -17.76 -17.37
C GLY A 793 -3.13 -19.24 -17.21
N ALA A 794 -2.28 -20.13 -17.73
CA ALA A 794 -2.50 -21.57 -17.68
C ALA A 794 -1.43 -22.27 -16.84
N SER A 795 -1.86 -23.30 -16.10
CA SER A 795 -0.96 -24.16 -15.34
C SER A 795 -0.02 -24.91 -16.28
N ARG A 796 1.26 -24.96 -15.94
CA ARG A 796 2.28 -25.63 -16.75
C ARG A 796 2.45 -27.11 -16.39
N CYS A 797 1.81 -27.58 -15.32
CA CYS A 797 1.85 -28.97 -14.87
C CYS A 797 0.66 -29.77 -15.45
N GLY A 798 0.93 -31.01 -15.89
CA GLY A 798 -0.06 -31.92 -16.46
C GLY A 798 -0.24 -31.79 -17.98
N LEU A 799 0.36 -32.70 -18.77
CA LEU A 799 0.32 -32.68 -20.25
C LEU A 799 -1.09 -32.87 -20.86
N ASN A 800 -2.04 -33.42 -20.08
CA ASN A 800 -3.39 -33.75 -20.57
C ASN A 800 -4.51 -32.96 -19.93
N ARG A 801 -4.23 -32.30 -18.81
CA ARG A 801 -5.19 -31.53 -18.04
C ARG A 801 -4.47 -30.31 -17.51
N SER A 802 -4.88 -29.14 -17.98
CA SER A 802 -4.35 -27.86 -17.51
C SER A 802 -5.48 -27.08 -16.87
N VAL A 803 -5.14 -26.21 -15.92
CA VAL A 803 -6.06 -25.23 -15.36
C VAL A 803 -5.80 -23.90 -16.04
N LEU A 804 -6.83 -23.32 -16.63
CA LEU A 804 -6.78 -21.97 -17.19
C LEU A 804 -7.51 -21.02 -16.25
N VAL A 805 -6.81 -20.01 -15.76
CA VAL A 805 -7.40 -18.90 -15.01
C VAL A 805 -7.57 -17.71 -15.95
N VAL A 806 -8.76 -17.12 -15.89
CA VAL A 806 -9.23 -16.05 -16.76
C VAL A 806 -9.67 -14.89 -15.87
N GLY A 807 -9.03 -13.73 -16.06
CA GLY A 807 -9.36 -12.50 -15.36
C GLY A 807 -10.13 -11.53 -16.23
N LEU A 808 -11.18 -10.94 -15.68
CA LEU A 808 -12.08 -10.02 -16.36
C LEU A 808 -11.86 -8.56 -15.95
N GLU A 809 -12.45 -7.65 -16.73
CA GLU A 809 -12.36 -6.20 -16.52
C GLU A 809 -13.06 -5.69 -15.25
N ASP A 810 -14.05 -6.40 -14.73
CA ASP A 810 -14.82 -6.07 -13.53
C ASP A 810 -14.22 -6.63 -12.22
N GLY A 811 -13.11 -7.38 -12.33
CA GLY A 811 -12.47 -8.07 -11.21
C GLY A 811 -12.97 -9.49 -10.97
N THR A 812 -13.87 -10.01 -11.80
CA THR A 812 -14.24 -11.42 -11.77
C THR A 812 -13.09 -12.30 -12.27
N VAL A 813 -12.83 -13.41 -11.57
CA VAL A 813 -11.84 -14.42 -11.95
C VAL A 813 -12.54 -15.77 -12.12
N LEU A 814 -12.25 -16.45 -13.23
CA LEU A 814 -12.83 -17.74 -13.59
C LEU A 814 -11.70 -18.77 -13.74
N ALA A 815 -11.89 -19.97 -13.22
CA ALA A 815 -10.98 -21.10 -13.44
C ALA A 815 -11.65 -22.20 -14.24
N TYR A 816 -11.00 -22.61 -15.34
CA TYR A 816 -11.43 -23.67 -16.23
C TYR A 816 -10.49 -24.85 -16.14
N THR A 817 -11.03 -26.07 -16.16
CA THR A 817 -10.24 -27.25 -16.55
C THR A 817 -10.23 -27.34 -18.07
N VAL A 818 -9.03 -27.46 -18.65
CA VAL A 818 -8.82 -27.65 -20.08
C VAL A 818 -8.27 -29.05 -20.30
N VAL A 819 -9.04 -29.87 -21.01
CA VAL A 819 -8.60 -31.22 -21.43
C VAL A 819 -8.28 -31.20 -22.90
N LEU A 820 -7.01 -31.43 -23.22
CA LEU A 820 -6.51 -31.44 -24.60
C LEU A 820 -6.82 -32.80 -25.25
N GLY A 821 -7.89 -32.86 -26.05
CA GLY A 821 -8.23 -34.00 -26.91
C GLY A 821 -7.69 -33.85 -28.34
N GLU A 822 -7.67 -34.93 -29.12
CA GLU A 822 -7.17 -34.93 -30.52
C GLU A 822 -8.06 -34.11 -31.47
N GLU A 823 -9.39 -34.16 -31.31
CA GLU A 823 -10.34 -33.45 -32.19
C GLU A 823 -11.08 -32.27 -31.53
N LYS A 824 -11.35 -32.34 -30.21
CA LYS A 824 -12.12 -31.31 -29.49
C LYS A 824 -11.49 -31.01 -28.14
N VAL A 825 -11.31 -29.72 -27.84
CA VAL A 825 -10.93 -29.27 -26.51
C VAL A 825 -12.17 -28.99 -25.70
N VAL A 826 -12.22 -29.56 -24.49
CA VAL A 826 -13.29 -29.29 -23.53
C VAL A 826 -12.76 -28.30 -22.50
N MET A 827 -13.46 -27.18 -22.37
CA MET A 827 -13.26 -26.21 -21.29
C MET A 827 -14.47 -26.30 -20.37
N GLU A 828 -14.23 -26.61 -19.10
CA GLU A 828 -15.27 -26.71 -18.09
C GLU A 828 -14.96 -25.76 -16.95
N GLU A 829 -15.88 -24.84 -16.65
CA GLU A 829 -15.75 -23.91 -15.53
C GLU A 829 -15.82 -24.68 -14.20
N LYS A 830 -14.86 -24.43 -13.32
CA LYS A 830 -14.75 -25.12 -12.03
C LYS A 830 -14.85 -24.20 -10.82
N ALA A 831 -14.47 -22.94 -10.97
CA ALA A 831 -14.55 -21.95 -9.89
C ALA A 831 -14.73 -20.54 -10.46
N LYS A 832 -15.41 -19.68 -9.68
CA LYS A 832 -15.61 -18.25 -9.92
C LYS A 832 -15.43 -17.52 -8.59
N TRP A 833 -14.58 -16.49 -8.56
CA TRP A 833 -14.40 -15.60 -7.42
C TRP A 833 -14.11 -14.18 -7.88
N ARG A 834 -13.90 -13.25 -6.94
CA ARG A 834 -13.72 -11.83 -7.24
C ARG A 834 -12.46 -11.27 -6.58
N VAL A 835 -11.80 -10.37 -7.30
CA VAL A 835 -10.73 -9.49 -6.81
C VAL A 835 -11.15 -8.04 -7.00
N GLY A 836 -10.43 -7.12 -6.35
CA GLY A 836 -10.96 -5.77 -6.15
C GLY A 836 -10.92 -4.78 -7.30
N GLY A 837 -10.55 -5.25 -8.49
CA GLY A 837 -10.54 -4.42 -9.69
C GLY A 837 -10.13 -5.23 -10.90
N LYS A 838 -10.09 -4.54 -12.05
CA LYS A 838 -9.68 -5.11 -13.34
C LYS A 838 -8.46 -6.00 -13.20
N VAL A 839 -8.55 -7.25 -13.64
CA VAL A 839 -7.43 -8.18 -13.57
C VAL A 839 -6.39 -7.79 -14.63
N ALA A 840 -5.19 -7.44 -14.19
CA ALA A 840 -4.12 -6.95 -15.05
C ALA A 840 -3.15 -8.05 -15.48
N THR A 841 -2.83 -8.99 -14.58
CA THR A 841 -2.03 -10.19 -14.87
C THR A 841 -2.57 -11.41 -14.15
N VAL A 842 -2.35 -12.58 -14.74
CA VAL A 842 -2.54 -13.89 -14.12
C VAL A 842 -1.31 -14.71 -14.51
N GLU A 843 -0.52 -15.11 -13.52
CA GLU A 843 0.64 -15.96 -13.76
C GLU A 843 0.64 -17.16 -12.80
N TRP A 844 1.06 -18.31 -13.32
CA TRP A 844 1.23 -19.51 -12.54
C TRP A 844 2.68 -19.69 -12.12
N ILE A 845 2.88 -20.31 -10.95
CA ILE A 845 4.19 -20.65 -10.43
C ILE A 845 5.02 -21.44 -11.48
N PRO A 846 6.32 -21.15 -11.64
CA PRO A 846 7.19 -21.90 -12.54
C PRO A 846 7.25 -23.40 -12.22
N LEU A 847 7.51 -24.24 -13.23
CA LEU A 847 7.78 -25.67 -12.99
C LEU A 847 9.12 -25.90 -12.31
N GLU A 848 10.13 -25.11 -12.64
CA GLU A 848 11.45 -25.20 -12.01
C GLU A 848 11.38 -24.58 -10.61
N LYS A 849 11.75 -25.34 -9.58
CA LYS A 849 11.86 -24.84 -8.19
C LYS A 849 13.29 -24.52 -7.79
N SER A 850 14.26 -24.97 -8.59
CA SER A 850 15.68 -24.61 -8.50
C SER A 850 16.33 -24.86 -9.87
N PRO A 851 17.61 -24.50 -10.06
CA PRO A 851 18.32 -24.79 -11.31
C PRO A 851 18.38 -26.29 -11.70
N THR A 852 18.19 -27.20 -10.75
CA THR A 852 18.34 -28.65 -10.94
C THR A 852 17.07 -29.44 -10.66
N GLU A 853 16.03 -28.81 -10.12
CA GLU A 853 14.82 -29.49 -9.66
C GLU A 853 13.55 -28.88 -10.23
N THR A 854 12.64 -29.77 -10.62
CA THR A 854 11.28 -29.43 -11.08
C THR A 854 10.24 -29.85 -10.05
N ARG A 855 9.19 -29.07 -9.91
CA ARG A 855 8.04 -29.37 -9.06
C ARG A 855 7.31 -30.61 -9.56
N SER A 856 6.92 -31.48 -8.63
CA SER A 856 5.96 -32.55 -8.94
C SER A 856 4.55 -31.99 -9.11
N GLU A 857 3.62 -32.78 -9.66
CA GLU A 857 2.21 -32.39 -9.77
C GLU A 857 1.59 -32.14 -8.39
N ASP A 858 1.94 -32.97 -7.41
CA ASP A 858 1.52 -32.79 -6.01
C ASP A 858 2.07 -31.49 -5.42
N GLU A 859 3.33 -31.14 -5.66
CA GLU A 859 3.90 -29.85 -5.21
C GLU A 859 3.22 -28.66 -5.91
N TYR A 860 2.87 -28.81 -7.19
CA TYR A 860 2.29 -27.75 -8.00
C TYR A 860 0.84 -27.43 -7.62
N PHE A 861 0.02 -28.44 -7.30
CA PHE A 861 -1.41 -28.27 -7.00
C PHE A 861 -1.81 -28.52 -5.54
N GLY A 862 -0.95 -29.10 -4.71
CA GLY A 862 -1.28 -29.42 -3.31
C GLY A 862 -0.19 -29.08 -2.27
N GLY A 863 1.07 -28.93 -2.69
CA GLY A 863 2.21 -28.70 -1.78
C GLY A 863 2.79 -27.28 -1.80
N SER A 864 2.36 -26.42 -2.73
CA SER A 864 2.78 -25.01 -2.76
C SER A 864 1.89 -24.18 -1.83
N GLU A 865 2.44 -23.12 -1.26
CA GLU A 865 1.68 -22.16 -0.43
C GLU A 865 1.12 -21.02 -1.30
N GLY A 866 0.73 -21.34 -2.54
CA GLY A 866 0.33 -20.40 -3.58
C GLY A 866 0.94 -20.78 -4.94
N ASN A 867 0.10 -20.94 -5.95
CA ASN A 867 0.51 -21.36 -7.29
C ASN A 867 -0.02 -20.48 -8.43
N CYS A 868 -0.85 -19.49 -8.11
CA CYS A 868 -1.41 -18.54 -9.07
C CYS A 868 -1.37 -17.13 -8.48
N VAL A 869 -0.63 -16.22 -9.10
CA VAL A 869 -0.55 -14.81 -8.71
C VAL A 869 -1.39 -13.95 -9.66
N ILE A 870 -2.07 -12.97 -9.09
CA ILE A 870 -2.93 -12.02 -9.80
C ILE A 870 -2.54 -10.60 -9.40
N GLY A 871 -2.20 -9.77 -10.39
CA GLY A 871 -2.05 -8.32 -10.24
C GLY A 871 -3.30 -7.60 -10.72
N CYS A 872 -3.71 -6.55 -10.01
CA CYS A 872 -4.97 -5.86 -10.26
C CYS A 872 -4.81 -4.36 -10.57
N GLY A 873 -5.77 -3.82 -11.31
CA GLY A 873 -5.86 -2.42 -11.68
C GLY A 873 -6.08 -1.46 -10.51
N ASN A 874 -6.40 -1.98 -9.33
CA ASN A 874 -6.60 -1.23 -8.09
C ASN A 874 -5.36 -1.28 -7.15
N GLY A 875 -4.25 -1.87 -7.60
CA GLY A 875 -3.01 -2.06 -6.83
C GLY A 875 -2.93 -3.32 -5.99
N GLY A 876 -3.99 -4.14 -5.95
CA GLY A 876 -3.95 -5.41 -5.22
C GLY A 876 -3.02 -6.44 -5.87
N VAL A 877 -2.22 -7.12 -5.05
CA VAL A 877 -1.49 -8.34 -5.43
C VAL A 877 -2.08 -9.50 -4.64
N TYR A 878 -2.55 -10.52 -5.35
CA TYR A 878 -3.25 -11.66 -4.79
C TYR A 878 -2.50 -12.94 -5.15
N LEU A 879 -2.20 -13.78 -4.16
CA LEU A 879 -1.65 -15.11 -4.35
C LEU A 879 -2.69 -16.14 -3.91
N TYR A 880 -3.03 -17.03 -4.82
CA TYR A 880 -4.00 -18.10 -4.61
C TYR A 880 -3.32 -19.45 -4.65
N MET A 881 -3.85 -20.36 -3.83
CA MET A 881 -3.60 -21.78 -3.92
C MET A 881 -4.80 -22.45 -4.61
N ILE A 882 -4.59 -22.89 -5.85
CA ILE A 882 -5.60 -23.58 -6.65
C ILE A 882 -5.25 -25.07 -6.67
N SER A 883 -6.06 -25.89 -5.99
CA SER A 883 -5.97 -27.35 -6.01
C SER A 883 -6.99 -27.94 -6.97
N VAL A 884 -6.65 -29.02 -7.68
CA VAL A 884 -7.43 -29.54 -8.82
C VAL A 884 -8.43 -30.63 -8.43
#